data_AF-G3VEF1-F1
#
_entry.id   AF-G3VEF1-F1
#
_cell.length_a   1.000
_cell.length_b   1.000
_cell.length_c   1.000
_cell.angle_alpha   90.00
_cell.angle_beta   90.00
_cell.angle_gamma   90.00
#
_symmetry.space_group_name_H-M   'P 1'
#
loop_
_entity.id
_entity.type
_entity.pdbx_description
1 polymer ?
#
loop_
_entity_poly.entity_id
_entity_poly.type
_entity_poly.pdbx_seq_one_letter_code
_entity_poly.pdbx_strand_id
1 'polypeptide(L)'
;MAAVLLLPLLLLLLRAGPLRSSVRGWRSWEHCTDLRPLDILSEVIPPSGSGPSGGLRMIQAQGARGFQLSAVYSPRLLSFPASRIFLHCDLFPEEFSIIVTLKVLNLPPKKNEYIFTVVEEASDTLLVGLRYSPRKLHFLFLSRERSGSWQTRVTFQDVPLTDNQWHTLVLAVSESSFSLTADCSVIVDTPFPMSLTMKGSRFFIGSRRRKKGTFTGLLRQLVLLPGSDATSRMCPSRNAQLTVLSIPSVLQDLAGMPEDEVLRFPYEADMKVTLGPRPQCARMEPARFWFDASRRGLYLCVGTEWVSVIEAKVKLDYVEEHQSLATPSETMGIEVFTIPHVGLLAAAANRQASSTIYKWVDGKFVSYQNLPTHQAQAWKYFTIGKKVFLVVANFEPKEKGRQELSVIYKWSPRKLKFVAYQRIVTHSARDWEAFEIGGESFLAVANHREGDNHNIDSVIYKWNPRSGLFETNQTVATSGAYDWEFFTVGPYSFLVVANTFNGTSTRVLSHTYVWLLGSFRLFQSFLTFGAADWEVFHIGERLFLAVANSHSYDSDIGAQTNSYAINSVIYELNVTAQMFVKFQDIPTYSALDWEFFSVGEDYFLVVANSFDGESFSVNSIIYRWQGYEGFVAVHHLPTFGCRDWEAFNTSTGSYLMYSSAKEPLSRVLRLKIS
;
A
#
# COMPACT_ATOMS: atom_id res chain seq x y z
N MET A 1 75.62 -24.84 -18.91
CA MET A 1 75.31 -24.70 -17.47
C MET A 1 74.52 -23.40 -17.32
N ALA A 2 73.19 -23.44 -17.41
CA ALA A 2 72.21 -23.58 -16.29
C ALA A 2 72.26 -22.34 -15.36
N ALA A 3 71.21 -21.55 -15.08
CA ALA A 3 69.74 -21.71 -15.04
C ALA A 3 69.05 -20.34 -15.36
N VAL A 4 68.01 -20.20 -16.20
CA VAL A 4 66.53 -20.46 -16.11
C VAL A 4 65.74 -19.60 -15.09
N LEU A 5 64.83 -18.74 -15.61
CA LEU A 5 63.41 -18.48 -15.22
C LEU A 5 62.95 -17.14 -15.86
N LEU A 6 62.30 -17.12 -17.04
CA LEU A 6 60.85 -17.16 -17.35
C LEU A 6 59.99 -15.95 -16.91
N LEU A 7 59.26 -15.39 -17.91
CA LEU A 7 58.16 -14.40 -17.91
C LEU A 7 58.54 -12.90 -17.84
N PRO A 8 58.44 -12.15 -18.97
CA PRO A 8 57.11 -11.65 -19.41
C PRO A 8 56.94 -11.52 -20.95
N LEU A 9 55.90 -12.14 -21.51
CA LEU A 9 55.47 -11.93 -22.91
C LEU A 9 53.93 -11.85 -23.03
N LEU A 10 53.27 -11.16 -22.10
CA LEU A 10 51.80 -11.11 -22.01
C LEU A 10 51.21 -9.70 -21.81
N LEU A 11 51.80 -8.63 -22.37
CA LEU A 11 51.31 -7.26 -22.06
C LEU A 11 51.29 -6.24 -23.20
N LEU A 12 51.23 -6.63 -24.49
CA LEU A 12 51.27 -5.63 -25.57
C LEU A 12 50.27 -5.76 -26.73
N LEU A 13 49.09 -6.36 -26.52
CA LEU A 13 48.03 -6.39 -27.55
C LEU A 13 46.63 -6.06 -27.01
N LEU A 14 46.50 -4.99 -26.23
CA LEU A 14 45.22 -4.33 -25.95
C LEU A 14 45.34 -2.83 -26.19
N ARG A 15 45.06 -2.38 -27.42
CA ARG A 15 44.51 -1.04 -27.77
C ARG A 15 44.48 -0.84 -29.30
N ALA A 16 43.31 -1.08 -29.91
CA ALA A 16 42.74 -0.32 -31.04
C ALA A 16 41.48 -1.05 -31.55
N GLY A 17 40.30 -0.46 -31.36
CA GLY A 17 39.04 -0.95 -31.93
C GLY A 17 38.72 -0.27 -33.27
N PRO A 18 37.75 -0.82 -34.03
CA PRO A 18 36.82 0.04 -34.74
C PRO A 18 35.34 -0.44 -34.73
N LEU A 19 34.47 0.57 -34.82
CA LEU A 19 33.09 0.65 -35.31
C LEU A 19 31.98 -0.30 -34.78
N ARG A 20 30.99 0.34 -34.13
CA ARG A 20 29.67 -0.18 -33.77
C ARG A 20 28.83 -0.50 -35.01
N SER A 21 28.45 -1.76 -35.16
CA SER A 21 27.23 -2.18 -35.85
C SER A 21 26.15 -2.51 -34.81
N SER A 22 24.93 -2.04 -35.08
CA SER A 22 23.74 -2.32 -34.26
C SER A 22 23.35 -3.79 -34.39
N VAL A 23 23.52 -4.56 -33.32
CA VAL A 23 22.95 -5.91 -33.18
C VAL A 23 22.02 -5.91 -31.99
N ARG A 24 20.74 -6.19 -32.25
CA ARG A 24 19.68 -6.38 -31.25
C ARG A 24 20.16 -7.38 -30.20
N GLY A 25 20.15 -6.97 -28.94
CA GLY A 25 20.56 -7.81 -27.81
C GLY A 25 19.79 -9.12 -27.75
N TRP A 26 20.52 -10.23 -27.73
CA TRP A 26 20.02 -11.52 -27.24
C TRP A 26 19.77 -11.39 -25.74
N ARG A 27 18.51 -11.59 -25.30
CA ARG A 27 18.19 -11.85 -23.89
C ARG A 27 18.74 -13.22 -23.52
N SER A 28 19.57 -13.30 -22.48
CA SER A 28 19.93 -14.55 -21.82
C SER A 28 18.67 -15.16 -21.18
N TRP A 29 18.56 -16.49 -21.22
CA TRP A 29 17.46 -17.24 -20.62
C TRP A 29 17.74 -17.36 -19.12
N GLU A 30 16.99 -16.63 -18.29
CA GLU A 30 17.12 -16.66 -16.83
C GLU A 30 16.03 -17.56 -16.21
N HIS A 31 16.40 -18.29 -15.16
CA HIS A 31 15.49 -19.10 -14.36
C HIS A 31 14.66 -18.21 -13.42
N CYS A 32 13.41 -18.58 -13.17
CA CYS A 32 12.55 -17.82 -12.27
C CYS A 32 12.86 -18.16 -10.79
N THR A 33 13.78 -17.42 -10.17
CA THR A 33 14.21 -17.66 -8.77
C THR A 33 13.48 -16.79 -7.74
N ASP A 34 12.86 -15.67 -8.14
CA ASP A 34 12.32 -14.64 -7.23
C ASP A 34 10.78 -14.50 -7.24
N LEU A 35 10.06 -15.60 -7.53
CA LEU A 35 8.60 -15.59 -7.60
C LEU A 35 7.97 -15.84 -6.21
N ARG A 36 7.07 -14.96 -5.77
CA ARG A 36 6.15 -15.20 -4.64
C ARG A 36 5.20 -16.38 -4.95
N PRO A 37 4.58 -17.05 -3.96
CA PRO A 37 3.60 -18.11 -4.24
C PRO A 37 2.52 -17.64 -5.22
N LEU A 38 2.42 -18.33 -6.36
CA LEU A 38 1.52 -18.01 -7.46
C LEU A 38 0.24 -18.82 -7.32
N ASP A 39 -0.88 -18.14 -7.07
CA ASP A 39 -2.22 -18.77 -7.08
C ASP A 39 -2.71 -18.99 -8.51
N ILE A 40 -2.39 -20.18 -9.04
CA ILE A 40 -2.76 -20.62 -10.39
C ILE A 40 -4.29 -20.72 -10.52
N LEU A 41 -5.01 -21.01 -9.43
CA LEU A 41 -6.46 -21.13 -9.45
C LEU A 41 -7.13 -19.78 -9.68
N SER A 42 -6.58 -18.71 -9.12
CA SER A 42 -7.08 -17.35 -9.31
C SER A 42 -6.99 -16.85 -10.76
N GLU A 43 -5.99 -17.30 -11.53
CA GLU A 43 -5.77 -16.88 -12.93
C GLU A 43 -6.87 -17.30 -13.92
N VAL A 44 -7.67 -18.32 -13.56
CA VAL A 44 -8.79 -18.81 -14.37
C VAL A 44 -10.15 -18.33 -13.87
N ILE A 45 -10.18 -17.51 -12.81
CA ILE A 45 -11.41 -16.93 -12.30
C ILE A 45 -11.73 -15.67 -13.12
N PRO A 46 -12.95 -15.57 -13.69
CA PRO A 46 -13.33 -14.39 -14.45
C PRO A 46 -13.25 -13.13 -13.58
N PRO A 47 -12.77 -11.99 -14.12
CA PRO A 47 -12.83 -10.72 -13.43
C PRO A 47 -14.28 -10.36 -13.11
N SER A 48 -14.53 -9.85 -11.91
CA SER A 48 -15.84 -9.45 -11.41
C SER A 48 -16.53 -8.49 -12.38
N GLY A 49 -17.66 -8.90 -12.98
CA GLY A 49 -18.44 -8.07 -13.93
C GLY A 49 -18.63 -8.67 -15.34
N SER A 50 -18.06 -9.83 -15.63
CA SER A 50 -18.49 -10.64 -16.79
C SER A 50 -19.70 -11.49 -16.38
N GLY A 51 -20.79 -11.46 -17.17
CA GLY A 51 -22.01 -12.22 -16.91
C GLY A 51 -21.79 -13.74 -16.77
N PRO A 52 -22.84 -14.54 -16.47
CA PRO A 52 -22.67 -15.96 -16.20
C PRO A 52 -22.27 -16.70 -17.48
N SER A 53 -20.97 -16.85 -17.71
CA SER A 53 -20.44 -17.57 -18.87
C SER A 53 -19.05 -18.09 -18.56
N GLY A 54 -18.98 -19.22 -17.86
CA GLY A 54 -17.70 -19.86 -17.58
C GLY A 54 -17.72 -21.19 -16.83
N GLY A 55 -18.88 -21.78 -16.49
CA GLY A 55 -18.98 -23.17 -16.02
C GLY A 55 -18.26 -23.58 -14.72
N LEU A 56 -17.71 -22.65 -13.94
CA LEU A 56 -17.22 -22.92 -12.59
C LEU A 56 -18.39 -22.83 -11.61
N ARG A 57 -18.65 -23.90 -10.85
CA ARG A 57 -19.63 -23.90 -9.76
C ARG A 57 -18.90 -23.91 -8.42
N MET A 58 -19.11 -22.90 -7.59
CA MET A 58 -18.64 -22.93 -6.20
C MET A 58 -19.55 -23.87 -5.39
N ILE A 59 -18.95 -24.77 -4.62
CA ILE A 59 -19.66 -25.71 -3.75
C ILE A 59 -19.02 -25.64 -2.37
N GLN A 60 -19.87 -25.57 -1.34
CA GLN A 60 -19.45 -25.72 0.05
C GLN A 60 -19.60 -27.18 0.46
N ALA A 61 -18.53 -27.80 0.96
CA ALA A 61 -18.51 -29.17 1.43
C ALA A 61 -17.72 -29.24 2.74
N GLN A 62 -18.27 -29.88 3.77
CA GLN A 62 -17.58 -30.11 5.06
C GLN A 62 -16.93 -28.84 5.66
N GLY A 63 -17.66 -27.73 5.63
CA GLY A 63 -17.19 -26.47 6.24
C GLY A 63 -16.25 -25.62 5.37
N ALA A 64 -15.84 -26.08 4.18
CA ALA A 64 -14.98 -25.30 3.28
C ALA A 64 -15.59 -25.16 1.87
N ARG A 65 -15.30 -24.05 1.19
CA ARG A 65 -15.71 -23.80 -0.21
C ARG A 65 -14.61 -24.20 -1.18
N GLY A 66 -15.01 -24.74 -2.34
CA GLY A 66 -14.14 -24.94 -3.49
C GLY A 66 -14.90 -24.98 -4.81
N PHE A 67 -14.17 -25.03 -5.92
CA PHE A 67 -14.73 -25.00 -7.26
C PHE A 67 -14.90 -26.40 -7.84
N GLN A 68 -16.07 -26.66 -8.39
CA GLN A 68 -16.34 -27.78 -9.27
C GLN A 68 -16.08 -27.38 -10.73
N LEU A 69 -15.15 -28.10 -11.38
CA LEU A 69 -14.66 -27.78 -12.73
C LEU A 69 -15.44 -28.51 -13.85
N SER A 70 -16.18 -29.57 -13.51
CA SER A 70 -16.91 -30.40 -14.49
C SER A 70 -18.14 -29.72 -15.09
N ALA A 71 -18.59 -28.58 -14.53
CA ALA A 71 -19.65 -27.75 -15.09
C ALA A 71 -19.19 -26.88 -16.29
N VAL A 72 -17.89 -26.93 -16.65
CA VAL A 72 -17.32 -26.20 -17.80
C VAL A 72 -17.42 -27.00 -19.09
N TYR A 73 -18.15 -26.47 -20.07
CA TYR A 73 -18.35 -27.11 -21.38
C TYR A 73 -17.12 -27.06 -22.30
N SER A 74 -16.18 -26.13 -22.09
CA SER A 74 -14.97 -25.96 -22.91
C SER A 74 -13.69 -25.89 -22.03
N PRO A 75 -12.76 -26.85 -22.17
CA PRO A 75 -11.49 -26.86 -21.43
C PRO A 75 -10.63 -25.60 -21.60
N ARG A 76 -10.79 -24.84 -22.69
CA ARG A 76 -10.07 -23.58 -22.90
C ARG A 76 -10.53 -22.45 -21.98
N LEU A 77 -11.71 -22.54 -21.37
CA LEU A 77 -12.20 -21.50 -20.44
C LEU A 77 -11.43 -21.52 -19.12
N LEU A 78 -10.94 -22.70 -18.70
CA LEU A 78 -10.08 -22.85 -17.53
C LEU A 78 -8.60 -22.90 -17.93
N SER A 79 -8.16 -21.91 -18.69
CA SER A 79 -6.78 -21.88 -19.17
C SER A 79 -6.27 -20.46 -19.35
N PHE A 80 -4.97 -20.26 -19.18
CA PHE A 80 -4.30 -18.96 -19.37
C PHE A 80 -2.88 -19.16 -19.90
N PRO A 81 -2.35 -18.20 -20.69
CA PRO A 81 -1.01 -18.34 -21.27
C PRO A 81 0.05 -18.23 -20.17
N ALA A 82 1.08 -19.06 -20.25
CA ALA A 82 2.15 -19.10 -19.26
C ALA A 82 2.86 -17.74 -19.11
N SER A 83 2.88 -16.93 -20.17
CA SER A 83 3.40 -15.55 -20.17
C SER A 83 2.68 -14.59 -19.23
N ARG A 84 1.54 -14.96 -18.63
CA ARG A 84 0.91 -14.15 -17.55
C ARG A 84 1.69 -14.21 -16.25
N ILE A 85 2.29 -15.36 -15.95
CA ILE A 85 3.02 -15.61 -14.71
C ILE A 85 4.54 -15.61 -14.92
N PHE A 86 4.99 -15.94 -16.13
CA PHE A 86 6.39 -15.94 -16.54
C PHE A 86 6.68 -14.72 -17.43
N LEU A 87 6.71 -13.53 -16.83
CA LEU A 87 6.84 -12.23 -17.55
C LEU A 87 8.28 -11.90 -17.97
N HIS A 88 9.26 -12.24 -17.13
CA HIS A 88 10.66 -11.85 -17.29
C HIS A 88 11.62 -13.03 -17.40
N CYS A 89 11.12 -14.26 -17.28
CA CYS A 89 11.88 -15.49 -17.34
C CYS A 89 11.11 -16.49 -18.22
N ASP A 90 11.84 -17.23 -19.07
CA ASP A 90 11.23 -18.17 -20.04
C ASP A 90 11.35 -19.64 -19.57
N LEU A 91 11.90 -19.87 -18.38
CA LEU A 91 12.19 -21.22 -17.83
C LEU A 91 11.37 -21.49 -16.56
N PHE A 92 10.79 -22.68 -16.46
CA PHE A 92 10.13 -23.16 -15.24
C PHE A 92 11.17 -23.27 -14.10
N PRO A 93 10.82 -22.98 -12.84
CA PRO A 93 11.74 -23.08 -11.71
C PRO A 93 12.36 -24.48 -11.59
N GLU A 94 13.65 -24.54 -11.24
CA GLU A 94 14.35 -25.81 -10.99
C GLU A 94 13.94 -26.43 -9.64
N GLU A 95 13.68 -25.56 -8.64
CA GLU A 95 13.14 -25.94 -7.35
C GLU A 95 11.78 -25.28 -7.15
N PHE A 96 10.78 -26.05 -6.71
CA PHE A 96 9.43 -25.53 -6.49
C PHE A 96 8.59 -26.47 -5.62
N SER A 97 7.50 -25.93 -5.08
CA SER A 97 6.41 -26.69 -4.50
C SER A 97 5.09 -26.42 -5.22
N ILE A 98 4.30 -27.46 -5.45
CA ILE A 98 2.91 -27.35 -5.89
C ILE A 98 2.03 -27.73 -4.71
N ILE A 99 1.24 -26.77 -4.24
CA ILE A 99 0.30 -26.98 -3.13
C ILE A 99 -1.11 -27.09 -3.71
N VAL A 100 -1.80 -28.18 -3.39
CA VAL A 100 -3.16 -28.43 -3.87
C VAL A 100 -4.08 -28.84 -2.73
N THR A 101 -5.18 -28.12 -2.54
CA THR A 101 -6.25 -28.54 -1.61
C THR A 101 -7.47 -28.94 -2.42
N LEU A 102 -7.85 -30.21 -2.34
CA LEU A 102 -8.82 -30.84 -3.20
C LEU A 102 -9.68 -31.86 -2.47
N LYS A 103 -10.86 -32.11 -3.04
CA LYS A 103 -11.76 -33.19 -2.67
C LYS A 103 -12.07 -33.99 -3.92
N VAL A 104 -11.70 -35.27 -3.96
CA VAL A 104 -11.90 -36.12 -5.15
C VAL A 104 -12.94 -37.19 -4.93
N LEU A 105 -13.55 -37.58 -6.05
CA LEU A 105 -14.49 -38.68 -6.11
C LEU A 105 -13.75 -39.99 -6.36
N ASN A 106 -14.34 -41.10 -5.90
CA ASN A 106 -13.80 -42.42 -6.21
C ASN A 106 -13.97 -42.71 -7.71
N LEU A 107 -12.87 -42.91 -8.42
CA LEU A 107 -12.88 -43.11 -9.87
C LEU A 107 -12.99 -44.61 -10.25
N PRO A 108 -13.68 -44.94 -11.35
CA PRO A 108 -13.66 -46.29 -11.89
C PRO A 108 -12.24 -46.77 -12.20
N PRO A 109 -11.97 -48.09 -12.13
CA PRO A 109 -10.69 -48.65 -12.55
C PRO A 109 -10.32 -48.19 -13.97
N LYS A 110 -9.08 -47.75 -14.17
CA LYS A 110 -8.52 -47.23 -15.44
C LYS A 110 -8.92 -45.79 -15.83
N LYS A 111 -9.77 -45.10 -15.06
CA LYS A 111 -10.03 -43.65 -15.28
C LYS A 111 -8.92 -42.81 -14.65
N ASN A 112 -8.50 -41.76 -15.35
CA ASN A 112 -7.48 -40.80 -14.92
C ASN A 112 -8.01 -39.40 -15.14
N GLU A 113 -7.80 -38.50 -14.19
CA GLU A 113 -8.21 -37.10 -14.28
C GLU A 113 -7.04 -36.16 -13.97
N TYR A 114 -6.95 -35.06 -14.71
CA TYR A 114 -5.89 -34.06 -14.57
C TYR A 114 -6.31 -32.96 -13.59
N ILE A 115 -5.52 -32.70 -12.56
CA ILE A 115 -5.69 -31.55 -11.67
C ILE A 115 -5.28 -30.27 -12.40
N PHE A 116 -4.10 -30.28 -13.03
CA PHE A 116 -3.67 -29.23 -13.95
C PHE A 116 -2.65 -29.77 -14.95
N THR A 117 -2.48 -29.07 -16.07
CA THR A 117 -1.42 -29.32 -17.06
C THR A 117 -0.87 -28.04 -17.65
N VAL A 118 0.37 -28.10 -18.14
CA VAL A 118 1.02 -27.09 -18.97
C VAL A 118 1.32 -27.74 -20.32
N VAL A 119 0.82 -27.13 -21.39
CA VAL A 119 0.91 -27.68 -22.75
C VAL A 119 1.49 -26.64 -23.70
N GLU A 120 2.44 -27.05 -24.54
CA GLU A 120 2.95 -26.22 -25.64
C GLU A 120 1.86 -26.06 -26.71
N GLU A 121 1.50 -24.81 -27.04
CA GLU A 121 0.30 -24.54 -27.85
C GLU A 121 0.43 -25.04 -29.29
N ALA A 122 1.64 -24.95 -29.86
CA ALA A 122 1.93 -25.32 -31.24
C ALA A 122 1.91 -26.83 -31.49
N SER A 123 2.47 -27.62 -30.55
CA SER A 123 2.67 -29.07 -30.73
C SER A 123 1.67 -29.94 -29.94
N ASP A 124 0.88 -29.35 -29.03
CA ASP A 124 0.03 -30.09 -28.06
C ASP A 124 0.83 -31.01 -27.11
N THR A 125 2.13 -30.74 -26.96
CA THR A 125 3.03 -31.50 -26.09
C THR A 125 2.80 -31.13 -24.63
N LEU A 126 2.58 -32.14 -23.78
CA LEU A 126 2.47 -31.96 -22.33
C LEU A 126 3.86 -31.70 -21.75
N LEU A 127 4.05 -30.52 -21.15
CA LEU A 127 5.31 -30.10 -20.53
C LEU A 127 5.35 -30.48 -19.05
N VAL A 128 4.28 -30.18 -18.31
CA VAL A 128 4.11 -30.51 -16.88
C VAL A 128 2.65 -30.90 -16.64
N GLY A 129 2.37 -31.82 -15.75
CA GLY A 129 1.00 -32.08 -15.33
C GLY A 129 0.88 -32.96 -14.09
N LEU A 130 -0.13 -32.66 -13.29
CA LEU A 130 -0.51 -33.47 -12.14
C LEU A 130 -1.83 -34.17 -12.45
N ARG A 131 -1.85 -35.49 -12.37
CA ARG A 131 -3.06 -36.29 -12.58
C ARG A 131 -3.23 -37.33 -11.48
N TYR A 132 -4.47 -37.65 -11.14
CA TYR A 132 -4.77 -38.69 -10.16
C TYR A 132 -5.53 -39.85 -10.81
N SER A 133 -5.37 -41.02 -10.20
CA SER A 133 -6.09 -42.26 -10.52
C SER A 133 -6.42 -42.99 -9.19
N PRO A 134 -7.19 -44.09 -9.20
CA PRO A 134 -7.53 -44.80 -7.98
C PRO A 134 -6.29 -45.17 -7.16
N ARG A 135 -6.17 -44.59 -5.95
CA ARG A 135 -5.04 -44.72 -5.01
C ARG A 135 -3.66 -44.29 -5.52
N LYS A 136 -3.58 -43.55 -6.64
CA LYS A 136 -2.29 -43.11 -7.19
C LYS A 136 -2.32 -41.66 -7.63
N LEU A 137 -1.24 -40.95 -7.34
CA LEU A 137 -0.98 -39.62 -7.89
C LEU A 137 0.18 -39.73 -8.88
N HIS A 138 0.04 -39.12 -10.04
CA HIS A 138 1.08 -39.09 -11.06
C HIS A 138 1.51 -37.66 -11.35
N PHE A 139 2.79 -37.40 -11.19
CA PHE A 139 3.43 -36.19 -11.69
C PHE A 139 4.10 -36.49 -13.03
N LEU A 140 3.77 -35.69 -14.04
CA LEU A 140 4.21 -35.86 -15.42
C LEU A 140 5.04 -34.64 -15.83
N PHE A 141 6.16 -34.88 -16.49
CA PHE A 141 6.97 -33.81 -17.07
C PHE A 141 7.71 -34.28 -18.33
N LEU A 142 8.05 -33.34 -19.22
CA LEU A 142 8.82 -33.63 -20.43
C LEU A 142 10.30 -33.75 -20.10
N SER A 143 10.93 -34.86 -20.49
CA SER A 143 12.37 -35.08 -20.42
C SER A 143 13.04 -34.93 -21.77
N ARG A 144 14.21 -34.26 -21.79
CA ARG A 144 15.02 -34.03 -22.99
C ARG A 144 16.42 -34.56 -22.77
N GLU A 145 16.76 -35.66 -23.44
CA GLU A 145 18.14 -36.16 -23.52
C GLU A 145 18.69 -36.01 -24.95
N ARG A 146 19.99 -36.29 -25.13
CA ARG A 146 20.68 -36.18 -26.43
C ARG A 146 20.06 -37.09 -27.53
N SER A 147 19.26 -38.08 -27.17
CA SER A 147 18.60 -39.05 -28.05
C SER A 147 17.16 -38.69 -28.45
N GLY A 148 16.56 -37.64 -27.88
CA GLY A 148 15.19 -37.22 -28.16
C GLY A 148 14.46 -36.68 -26.93
N SER A 149 13.17 -36.38 -27.08
CA SER A 149 12.30 -35.96 -25.98
C SER A 149 11.24 -37.02 -25.69
N TRP A 150 11.01 -37.32 -24.41
CA TRP A 150 9.97 -38.26 -23.96
C TRP A 150 9.27 -37.76 -22.70
N GLN A 151 8.10 -38.31 -22.38
CA GLN A 151 7.37 -37.98 -21.17
C GLN A 151 7.79 -38.88 -20.01
N THR A 152 8.24 -38.27 -18.93
CA THR A 152 8.56 -38.93 -17.67
C THR A 152 7.36 -38.88 -16.74
N ARG A 153 7.15 -39.96 -15.99
CA ARG A 153 6.02 -40.12 -15.06
C ARG A 153 6.52 -40.64 -13.72
N VAL A 154 6.41 -39.81 -12.69
CA VAL A 154 6.56 -40.21 -11.28
C VAL A 154 5.20 -40.65 -10.77
N THR A 155 5.14 -41.77 -10.04
CA THR A 155 3.88 -42.32 -9.52
C THR A 155 4.00 -42.57 -8.02
N PHE A 156 3.22 -41.83 -7.25
CA PHE A 156 3.03 -42.04 -5.82
C PHE A 156 1.90 -43.05 -5.62
N GLN A 157 2.18 -44.14 -4.92
CA GLN A 157 1.20 -45.19 -4.60
C GLN A 157 0.52 -44.89 -3.25
N ASP A 158 -0.65 -45.48 -3.05
CA ASP A 158 -1.39 -45.47 -1.78
C ASP A 158 -1.70 -44.08 -1.20
N VAL A 159 -1.90 -43.08 -2.07
CA VAL A 159 -2.29 -41.72 -1.66
C VAL A 159 -3.79 -41.71 -1.28
N PRO A 160 -4.16 -41.45 -0.02
CA PRO A 160 -5.52 -41.64 0.49
C PRO A 160 -6.44 -40.45 0.16
N LEU A 161 -6.69 -40.19 -1.12
CA LEU A 161 -7.50 -39.04 -1.55
C LEU A 161 -9.00 -39.31 -1.73
N THR A 162 -9.38 -40.59 -1.87
CA THR A 162 -10.71 -41.00 -2.36
C THR A 162 -11.71 -41.33 -1.26
N ASP A 163 -11.54 -40.77 -0.06
CA ASP A 163 -12.43 -40.95 1.09
C ASP A 163 -13.60 -39.93 1.13
N ASN A 164 -13.69 -39.11 0.07
CA ASN A 164 -14.63 -38.00 -0.02
C ASN A 164 -14.47 -37.02 1.15
N GLN A 165 -13.24 -36.71 1.58
CA GLN A 165 -12.85 -35.61 2.47
C GLN A 165 -11.99 -34.58 1.72
N TRP A 166 -11.67 -33.48 2.40
CA TRP A 166 -10.67 -32.54 1.91
C TRP A 166 -9.27 -33.06 2.22
N HIS A 167 -8.35 -32.90 1.28
CA HIS A 167 -6.94 -33.18 1.49
C HIS A 167 -6.10 -32.04 0.96
N THR A 168 -4.99 -31.76 1.64
CA THR A 168 -3.98 -30.82 1.18
C THR A 168 -2.70 -31.58 0.84
N LEU A 169 -2.25 -31.41 -0.39
CA LEU A 169 -1.06 -32.03 -0.96
C LEU A 169 0.01 -30.97 -1.18
N VAL A 170 1.24 -31.29 -0.79
CA VAL A 170 2.44 -30.53 -1.13
C VAL A 170 3.35 -31.45 -1.92
N LEU A 171 3.50 -31.18 -3.21
CA LEU A 171 4.52 -31.80 -4.05
C LEU A 171 5.72 -30.86 -4.10
N ALA A 172 6.83 -31.19 -3.45
CA ALA A 172 8.04 -30.38 -3.50
C ALA A 172 9.12 -31.04 -4.37
N VAL A 173 9.88 -30.18 -5.04
CA VAL A 173 10.99 -30.51 -5.92
C VAL A 173 12.17 -29.66 -5.49
N SER A 174 13.26 -30.29 -5.05
CA SER A 174 14.51 -29.63 -4.67
C SER A 174 15.69 -30.47 -5.11
N GLU A 175 16.74 -29.82 -5.62
CA GLU A 175 18.00 -30.35 -6.15
C GLU A 175 17.88 -31.55 -7.13
N SER A 176 17.48 -32.71 -6.60
CA SER A 176 17.27 -33.96 -7.33
C SER A 176 16.34 -34.89 -6.58
N SER A 177 15.22 -34.39 -6.08
CA SER A 177 14.32 -35.08 -5.16
C SER A 177 12.87 -34.61 -5.37
N PHE A 178 11.91 -35.54 -5.23
CA PHE A 178 10.46 -35.32 -5.34
C PHE A 178 9.83 -35.81 -4.06
N SER A 179 9.37 -34.90 -3.21
CA SER A 179 8.60 -35.28 -2.03
C SER A 179 7.12 -35.00 -2.26
N LEU A 180 6.27 -35.95 -1.85
CA LEU A 180 4.83 -35.72 -1.73
C LEU A 180 4.45 -35.78 -0.26
N THR A 181 3.93 -34.69 0.27
CA THR A 181 3.31 -34.64 1.59
C THR A 181 1.79 -34.56 1.42
N ALA A 182 1.05 -35.47 2.04
CA ALA A 182 -0.41 -35.42 2.11
C ALA A 182 -0.84 -35.26 3.56
N ASP A 183 -1.58 -34.20 3.87
CA ASP A 183 -2.06 -33.90 5.22
C ASP A 183 -0.96 -34.02 6.30
N CYS A 184 0.24 -33.49 5.99
CA CYS A 184 1.45 -33.54 6.83
C CYS A 184 2.08 -34.93 7.04
N SER A 185 1.73 -35.93 6.23
CA SER A 185 2.40 -37.24 6.16
C SER A 185 3.22 -37.36 4.87
N VAL A 186 4.51 -37.70 4.97
CA VAL A 186 5.45 -37.78 3.83
C VAL A 186 5.33 -39.12 3.09
N ILE A 187 5.30 -39.09 1.76
CA ILE A 187 5.00 -40.23 0.87
C ILE A 187 6.07 -40.37 -0.24
N VAL A 188 7.35 -40.56 0.12
CA VAL A 188 8.48 -40.98 -0.77
C VAL A 188 9.22 -39.86 -1.51
N ASP A 189 10.53 -40.11 -1.77
CA ASP A 189 11.52 -39.28 -2.48
C ASP A 189 11.96 -39.94 -3.81
N THR A 190 12.17 -39.19 -4.91
CA THR A 190 12.61 -39.71 -6.23
C THR A 190 13.38 -38.64 -7.03
N PRO A 191 14.42 -38.95 -7.83
CA PRO A 191 15.25 -37.89 -8.41
C PRO A 191 14.71 -37.11 -9.63
N PHE A 192 15.07 -35.82 -9.69
CA PHE A 192 14.71 -34.86 -10.75
C PHE A 192 15.94 -34.14 -11.32
N PRO A 193 16.06 -34.06 -12.64
CA PRO A 193 16.73 -32.91 -13.24
C PRO A 193 15.82 -32.28 -14.28
N MET A 194 15.89 -30.96 -14.51
CA MET A 194 15.85 -30.29 -15.84
C MET A 194 15.27 -28.88 -15.83
N SER A 195 15.72 -28.11 -16.82
CA SER A 195 15.17 -26.82 -17.27
C SER A 195 14.09 -27.01 -18.33
N LEU A 196 12.85 -26.58 -18.04
CA LEU A 196 11.74 -26.58 -18.99
C LEU A 196 11.46 -25.17 -19.51
N THR A 197 11.33 -24.98 -20.83
CA THR A 197 10.89 -23.68 -21.37
C THR A 197 9.37 -23.53 -21.32
N MET A 198 8.89 -22.38 -20.86
CA MET A 198 7.48 -22.01 -20.77
C MET A 198 7.01 -21.13 -21.95
N LYS A 199 7.90 -20.79 -22.88
CA LYS A 199 7.59 -19.96 -24.03
C LYS A 199 6.56 -20.62 -24.95
N GLY A 200 5.49 -19.90 -25.28
CA GLY A 200 4.42 -20.43 -26.14
C GLY A 200 3.62 -21.58 -25.50
N SER A 201 3.64 -21.68 -24.18
CA SER A 201 2.88 -22.69 -23.43
C SER A 201 1.67 -22.09 -22.70
N ARG A 202 0.71 -22.94 -22.35
CA ARG A 202 -0.55 -22.56 -21.71
C ARG A 202 -0.89 -23.50 -20.56
N PHE A 203 -1.33 -22.93 -19.45
CA PHE A 203 -1.85 -23.66 -18.30
C PHE A 203 -3.30 -24.06 -18.56
N PHE A 204 -3.67 -25.30 -18.23
CA PHE A 204 -5.04 -25.81 -18.25
C PHE A 204 -5.37 -26.36 -16.86
N ILE A 205 -6.44 -25.87 -16.25
CA ILE A 205 -6.89 -26.28 -14.93
C ILE A 205 -7.99 -27.32 -15.10
N GLY A 206 -7.84 -28.43 -14.39
CA GLY A 206 -8.77 -29.56 -14.44
C GLY A 206 -8.78 -30.34 -15.76
N SER A 207 -7.84 -30.13 -16.69
CA SER A 207 -7.84 -30.81 -18.01
C SER A 207 -6.49 -30.78 -18.73
N ARG A 208 -6.40 -31.51 -19.86
CA ARG A 208 -5.29 -31.45 -20.84
C ARG A 208 -5.81 -30.97 -22.21
N ARG A 209 -6.37 -29.76 -22.27
CA ARG A 209 -6.97 -29.13 -23.49
C ARG A 209 -8.16 -29.87 -24.11
N ARG A 210 -8.53 -31.05 -23.59
CA ARG A 210 -9.61 -31.93 -24.09
C ARG A 210 -10.54 -32.32 -22.95
N LYS A 211 -11.79 -32.68 -23.27
CA LYS A 211 -12.80 -33.12 -22.28
C LYS A 211 -12.48 -34.47 -21.62
N LYS A 212 -11.67 -35.31 -22.29
CA LYS A 212 -11.27 -36.61 -21.75
C LYS A 212 -10.28 -36.39 -20.62
N GLY A 213 -10.60 -36.91 -19.43
CA GLY A 213 -9.76 -36.78 -18.23
C GLY A 213 -9.93 -35.45 -17.50
N THR A 214 -11.09 -34.78 -17.66
CA THR A 214 -11.43 -33.59 -16.89
C THR A 214 -11.63 -33.92 -15.42
N PHE A 215 -11.13 -33.05 -14.53
CA PHE A 215 -11.31 -33.15 -13.08
C PHE A 215 -12.76 -32.98 -12.66
N THR A 216 -13.27 -33.91 -11.87
CA THR A 216 -14.68 -33.96 -11.44
C THR A 216 -14.90 -33.63 -9.96
N GLY A 217 -13.83 -33.50 -9.18
CA GLY A 217 -13.87 -33.15 -7.77
C GLY A 217 -14.04 -31.64 -7.51
N LEU A 218 -13.76 -31.24 -6.26
CA LEU A 218 -13.65 -29.83 -5.86
C LEU A 218 -12.20 -29.43 -5.69
N LEU A 219 -11.87 -28.22 -6.14
CA LEU A 219 -10.55 -27.62 -6.00
C LEU A 219 -10.67 -26.31 -5.20
N ARG A 220 -9.95 -26.23 -4.08
CA ARG A 220 -9.92 -25.03 -3.20
C ARG A 220 -8.64 -24.23 -3.35
N GLN A 221 -7.52 -24.91 -3.54
CA GLN A 221 -6.18 -24.31 -3.61
C GLN A 221 -5.38 -24.99 -4.73
N LEU A 222 -4.69 -24.21 -5.55
CA LEU A 222 -3.67 -24.69 -6.49
C LEU A 222 -2.60 -23.60 -6.64
N VAL A 223 -1.48 -23.77 -5.95
CA VAL A 223 -0.41 -22.77 -5.82
C VAL A 223 0.91 -23.34 -6.30
N LEU A 224 1.66 -22.57 -7.07
CA LEU A 224 3.07 -22.85 -7.40
C LEU A 224 3.96 -21.92 -6.58
N LEU A 225 4.82 -22.49 -5.74
CA LEU A 225 5.81 -21.78 -4.93
C LEU A 225 7.22 -22.09 -5.44
N PRO A 226 7.90 -21.16 -6.11
CA PRO A 226 9.29 -21.37 -6.53
C PRO A 226 10.30 -21.35 -5.37
N GLY A 227 11.40 -22.08 -5.51
CA GLY A 227 12.60 -21.99 -4.67
C GLY A 227 12.57 -22.65 -3.28
N SER A 228 11.49 -23.33 -2.87
CA SER A 228 11.48 -24.01 -1.56
C SER A 228 10.48 -25.16 -1.46
N ASP A 229 10.79 -26.13 -0.59
CA ASP A 229 9.82 -27.09 -0.04
C ASP A 229 8.84 -26.37 0.91
N ALA A 230 7.56 -26.30 0.50
CA ALA A 230 6.49 -25.66 1.26
C ALA A 230 6.02 -26.50 2.46
N THR A 231 6.52 -27.73 2.63
CA THR A 231 6.07 -28.66 3.67
C THR A 231 6.22 -28.06 5.06
N SER A 232 7.35 -27.40 5.35
CA SER A 232 7.59 -26.73 6.65
C SER A 232 6.71 -25.49 6.88
N ARG A 233 6.19 -24.86 5.82
CA ARG A 233 5.24 -23.73 5.92
C ARG A 233 3.80 -24.20 6.11
N MET A 234 3.50 -25.42 5.66
CA MET A 234 2.18 -26.02 5.73
C MET A 234 1.99 -26.97 6.92
N CYS A 235 3.10 -27.44 7.51
CA CYS A 235 3.09 -28.45 8.55
C CYS A 235 4.07 -28.11 9.69
N PRO A 236 3.71 -28.38 10.96
CA PRO A 236 2.46 -29.00 11.40
C PRO A 236 1.29 -28.00 11.48
N SER A 237 0.09 -28.45 11.08
CA SER A 237 -1.15 -27.67 11.13
C SER A 237 -2.21 -28.41 11.96
N ARG A 238 -3.00 -27.68 12.76
CA ARG A 238 -4.12 -28.24 13.55
C ARG A 238 -5.24 -28.81 12.66
N ASN A 239 -5.36 -28.33 11.42
CA ASN A 239 -6.32 -28.81 10.43
C ASN A 239 -5.60 -29.10 9.10
N ALA A 240 -4.79 -30.16 9.10
CA ALA A 240 -3.92 -30.51 7.97
C ALA A 240 -4.66 -30.68 6.63
N GLN A 241 -5.94 -31.07 6.67
CA GLN A 241 -6.79 -31.28 5.49
C GLN A 241 -7.16 -30.00 4.75
N LEU A 242 -7.17 -28.85 5.45
CA LEU A 242 -7.61 -27.55 4.93
C LEU A 242 -6.56 -26.45 5.14
N THR A 243 -5.28 -26.81 5.29
CA THR A 243 -4.20 -25.82 5.42
C THR A 243 -4.12 -24.94 4.15
N VAL A 244 -4.05 -23.62 4.34
CA VAL A 244 -4.05 -22.64 3.26
C VAL A 244 -2.72 -21.88 3.22
N LEU A 245 -2.09 -21.86 2.05
CA LEU A 245 -1.01 -20.94 1.68
C LEU A 245 -1.56 -19.74 0.91
N SER A 246 -2.45 -19.97 -0.06
CA SER A 246 -3.15 -18.94 -0.83
C SER A 246 -4.38 -19.55 -1.50
N ILE A 247 -5.54 -18.91 -1.37
CA ILE A 247 -6.77 -19.29 -2.05
C ILE A 247 -7.42 -18.07 -2.70
N PRO A 248 -8.20 -18.28 -3.78
CA PRO A 248 -9.02 -17.23 -4.36
C PRO A 248 -9.88 -16.53 -3.30
N SER A 249 -9.94 -15.20 -3.35
CA SER A 249 -10.67 -14.37 -2.37
C SER A 249 -12.13 -14.80 -2.20
N VAL A 250 -12.79 -15.24 -3.27
CA VAL A 250 -14.17 -15.75 -3.25
C VAL A 250 -14.36 -17.05 -2.44
N LEU A 251 -13.28 -17.77 -2.12
CA LEU A 251 -13.28 -18.97 -1.29
C LEU A 251 -12.87 -18.72 0.17
N GLN A 252 -12.46 -17.49 0.53
CA GLN A 252 -12.06 -17.09 1.88
C GLN A 252 -13.26 -16.95 2.81
N ASP A 253 -13.16 -17.54 4.01
CA ASP A 253 -14.19 -17.54 5.04
C ASP A 253 -14.50 -16.14 5.55
N LEU A 254 -15.79 -15.81 5.68
CA LEU A 254 -16.25 -14.50 6.10
C LEU A 254 -15.82 -14.30 7.56
N ALA A 255 -14.90 -13.37 7.80
CA ALA A 255 -14.46 -13.02 9.15
C ALA A 255 -15.58 -12.31 9.91
N GLY A 256 -15.98 -12.81 11.09
CA GLY A 256 -16.87 -12.07 11.99
C GLY A 256 -17.95 -12.83 12.77
N MET A 257 -17.88 -14.16 12.93
CA MET A 257 -18.75 -14.86 13.89
C MET A 257 -17.89 -15.41 15.05
N PRO A 258 -18.29 -15.23 16.32
CA PRO A 258 -17.59 -15.80 17.47
C PRO A 258 -17.48 -17.33 17.34
N GLU A 259 -16.39 -17.90 17.85
CA GLU A 259 -16.12 -19.36 17.84
C GLU A 259 -17.09 -20.21 18.69
N ASP A 260 -18.08 -19.62 19.34
CA ASP A 260 -19.06 -20.34 20.16
C ASP A 260 -20.47 -20.22 19.57
N GLU A 261 -20.78 -21.09 18.62
CA GLU A 261 -22.03 -21.85 18.53
C GLU A 261 -22.02 -22.65 17.21
N VAL A 262 -21.91 -23.97 17.34
CA VAL A 262 -22.03 -24.91 16.23
C VAL A 262 -23.48 -24.87 15.72
N LEU A 263 -23.79 -23.92 14.84
CA LEU A 263 -24.90 -24.05 13.91
C LEU A 263 -24.44 -24.93 12.74
N ARG A 264 -24.56 -26.25 12.95
CA ARG A 264 -24.67 -27.20 11.83
C ARG A 264 -25.91 -26.79 11.04
N PHE A 265 -25.75 -26.04 9.95
CA PHE A 265 -26.82 -25.83 8.99
C PHE A 265 -27.06 -27.14 8.23
N PRO A 266 -28.19 -27.84 8.45
CA PRO A 266 -28.47 -29.10 7.79
C PRO A 266 -29.48 -28.87 6.66
N TYR A 267 -29.16 -28.03 5.68
CA TYR A 267 -29.89 -27.99 4.41
C TYR A 267 -29.13 -27.19 3.35
N GLU A 268 -29.06 -27.76 2.14
CA GLU A 268 -28.72 -27.04 0.91
C GLU A 268 -29.74 -25.91 0.71
N ALA A 269 -29.32 -24.66 0.82
CA ALA A 269 -30.16 -23.52 0.50
C ALA A 269 -30.02 -23.17 -0.99
N ASP A 270 -31.09 -23.37 -1.77
CA ASP A 270 -31.21 -22.86 -3.13
C ASP A 270 -31.33 -21.32 -3.10
N MET A 271 -30.20 -20.63 -3.29
CA MET A 271 -30.15 -19.17 -3.35
C MET A 271 -30.83 -18.65 -4.64
N LYS A 272 -31.97 -17.95 -4.52
CA LYS A 272 -32.66 -17.31 -5.65
C LYS A 272 -32.39 -15.80 -5.67
N VAL A 273 -31.65 -15.33 -6.67
CA VAL A 273 -31.40 -13.91 -6.94
C VAL A 273 -32.39 -13.40 -7.98
N THR A 274 -33.16 -12.36 -7.65
CA THR A 274 -34.08 -11.69 -8.58
C THR A 274 -33.37 -10.48 -9.21
N LEU A 275 -33.35 -10.40 -10.54
CA LEU A 275 -32.79 -9.29 -11.32
C LEU A 275 -33.90 -8.33 -11.77
N GLY A 276 -33.68 -7.02 -11.71
CA GLY A 276 -34.60 -6.01 -12.25
C GLY A 276 -35.15 -5.01 -11.22
N PRO A 277 -36.29 -4.34 -11.48
CA PRO A 277 -36.84 -3.30 -10.60
C PRO A 277 -37.20 -3.85 -9.21
N ARG A 278 -37.14 -2.99 -8.19
CA ARG A 278 -37.28 -3.34 -6.76
C ARG A 278 -38.50 -4.27 -6.51
N PRO A 279 -38.27 -5.57 -6.20
CA PRO A 279 -39.37 -6.51 -5.95
C PRO A 279 -40.02 -6.24 -4.59
N GLN A 280 -41.26 -6.70 -4.39
CA GLN A 280 -41.88 -6.65 -3.07
C GLN A 280 -41.24 -7.67 -2.13
N CYS A 281 -40.82 -7.23 -0.94
CA CYS A 281 -40.32 -8.11 0.11
C CYS A 281 -41.50 -8.58 0.95
N ALA A 282 -41.82 -9.89 0.88
CA ALA A 282 -42.97 -10.50 1.56
C ALA A 282 -42.52 -11.50 2.63
N ARG A 283 -43.30 -11.58 3.71
CA ARG A 283 -42.97 -12.24 4.99
C ARG A 283 -42.74 -13.77 4.96
N MET A 284 -42.81 -14.45 3.81
CA MET A 284 -42.92 -15.92 3.75
C MET A 284 -41.94 -16.66 2.82
N GLU A 285 -40.83 -16.05 2.41
CA GLU A 285 -39.77 -16.81 1.69
C GLU A 285 -38.39 -16.59 2.34
N PRO A 286 -37.69 -17.65 2.80
CA PRO A 286 -36.34 -17.51 3.34
C PRO A 286 -35.32 -17.12 2.24
N ALA A 287 -34.44 -16.16 2.57
CA ALA A 287 -33.22 -15.79 1.82
C ALA A 287 -33.41 -15.35 0.36
N ARG A 288 -34.35 -14.43 0.10
CA ARG A 288 -34.51 -13.82 -1.22
C ARG A 288 -33.55 -12.64 -1.39
N PHE A 289 -32.72 -12.71 -2.43
CA PHE A 289 -31.81 -11.63 -2.78
C PHE A 289 -32.32 -10.85 -3.98
N TRP A 290 -32.19 -9.53 -3.93
CA TRP A 290 -32.41 -8.62 -5.04
C TRP A 290 -31.07 -7.99 -5.41
N PHE A 291 -30.68 -8.12 -6.67
CA PHE A 291 -29.51 -7.41 -7.18
C PHE A 291 -29.98 -6.22 -8.01
N ASP A 292 -29.68 -5.02 -7.52
CA ASP A 292 -29.88 -3.79 -8.27
C ASP A 292 -28.68 -3.61 -9.21
N ALA A 293 -28.85 -3.97 -10.47
CA ALA A 293 -27.81 -3.83 -11.48
C ALA A 293 -27.38 -2.36 -11.72
N SER A 294 -28.25 -1.39 -11.43
CA SER A 294 -27.94 0.03 -11.59
C SER A 294 -27.06 0.57 -10.47
N ARG A 295 -27.28 0.10 -9.24
CA ARG A 295 -26.52 0.51 -8.04
C ARG A 295 -25.40 -0.46 -7.67
N ARG A 296 -25.28 -1.58 -8.40
CA ARG A 296 -24.36 -2.70 -8.11
C ARG A 296 -24.49 -3.21 -6.67
N GLY A 297 -25.67 -3.04 -6.07
CA GLY A 297 -25.96 -3.42 -4.69
C GLY A 297 -26.70 -4.75 -4.63
N LEU A 298 -26.26 -5.64 -3.75
CA LEU A 298 -26.98 -6.86 -3.41
C LEU A 298 -27.76 -6.62 -2.13
N TYR A 299 -29.06 -6.90 -2.16
CA TYR A 299 -29.97 -6.68 -1.03
C TYR A 299 -30.62 -8.00 -0.61
N LEU A 300 -30.77 -8.21 0.69
CA LEU A 300 -31.48 -9.34 1.31
C LEU A 300 -32.85 -8.86 1.79
N CYS A 301 -33.90 -9.60 1.44
CA CYS A 301 -35.23 -9.36 1.99
C CYS A 301 -35.29 -9.91 3.42
N VAL A 302 -35.40 -9.02 4.40
CA VAL A 302 -35.53 -9.34 5.82
C VAL A 302 -36.90 -8.83 6.30
N GLY A 303 -37.82 -9.75 6.55
CA GLY A 303 -39.19 -9.43 6.94
C GLY A 303 -40.00 -8.78 5.81
N THR A 304 -40.01 -7.44 5.77
CA THR A 304 -40.65 -6.61 4.73
C THR A 304 -39.71 -5.58 4.11
N GLU A 305 -38.44 -5.59 4.50
CA GLU A 305 -37.45 -4.59 4.08
C GLU A 305 -36.29 -5.22 3.31
N TRP A 306 -35.73 -4.44 2.38
CA TRP A 306 -34.52 -4.83 1.65
C TRP A 306 -33.32 -4.23 2.36
N VAL A 307 -32.48 -5.09 2.93
CA VAL A 307 -31.26 -4.75 3.66
C VAL A 307 -30.06 -4.95 2.74
N SER A 308 -29.15 -3.98 2.63
CA SER A 308 -27.95 -4.12 1.79
C SER A 308 -26.99 -5.19 2.36
N VAL A 309 -26.47 -6.05 1.49
CA VAL A 309 -25.54 -7.15 1.79
C VAL A 309 -24.16 -6.89 1.20
N ILE A 310 -24.11 -6.15 0.08
CA ILE A 310 -22.87 -5.66 -0.54
C ILE A 310 -23.05 -4.15 -0.67
N GLU A 311 -22.33 -3.38 0.14
CA GLU A 311 -22.18 -1.95 -0.09
C GLU A 311 -21.38 -1.75 -1.38
N ALA A 312 -21.85 -0.84 -2.25
CA ALA A 312 -21.10 -0.46 -3.43
C ALA A 312 -19.72 0.04 -2.97
N LYS A 313 -18.64 -0.51 -3.56
CA LYS A 313 -17.28 -0.05 -3.24
C LYS A 313 -17.13 1.39 -3.71
N VAL A 314 -17.19 2.29 -2.74
CA VAL A 314 -16.88 3.72 -2.81
C VAL A 314 -15.50 3.88 -3.45
N LYS A 315 -15.43 4.42 -4.66
CA LYS A 315 -14.17 4.67 -5.38
C LYS A 315 -14.04 6.13 -5.78
N LEU A 316 -12.83 6.68 -5.69
CA LEU A 316 -12.52 8.00 -6.24
C LEU A 316 -12.50 7.93 -7.78
N ASP A 317 -13.43 8.61 -8.43
CA ASP A 317 -13.45 8.73 -9.90
C ASP A 317 -12.54 9.88 -10.35
N TYR A 318 -12.87 11.09 -9.89
CA TYR A 318 -12.16 12.31 -10.26
C TYR A 318 -12.27 13.36 -9.17
N VAL A 319 -11.45 14.39 -9.31
CA VAL A 319 -11.41 15.54 -8.41
C VAL A 319 -11.86 16.76 -9.21
N GLU A 320 -12.78 17.55 -8.65
CA GLU A 320 -13.27 18.79 -9.29
C GLU A 320 -13.06 19.98 -8.37
N GLU A 321 -12.81 21.17 -8.95
CA GLU A 321 -12.81 22.39 -8.16
C GLU A 321 -14.21 22.67 -7.62
N HIS A 322 -14.29 22.86 -6.30
CA HIS A 322 -15.53 23.14 -5.57
C HIS A 322 -15.61 24.61 -5.17
N GLN A 323 -14.48 25.20 -4.77
CA GLN A 323 -14.43 26.59 -4.38
C GLN A 323 -13.05 27.20 -4.65
N SER A 324 -13.07 28.40 -5.25
CA SER A 324 -11.96 29.35 -5.21
C SER A 324 -12.09 30.25 -3.98
N LEU A 325 -11.15 30.12 -3.04
CA LEU A 325 -11.14 30.86 -1.79
C LEU A 325 -10.15 32.02 -1.87
N ALA A 326 -10.69 33.25 -1.92
CA ALA A 326 -9.86 34.45 -1.86
C ALA A 326 -9.28 34.62 -0.45
N THR A 327 -7.95 34.80 -0.39
CA THR A 327 -7.20 35.04 0.84
C THR A 327 -6.62 36.46 0.80
N PRO A 328 -6.33 37.09 1.96
CA PRO A 328 -5.82 38.46 1.98
C PRO A 328 -4.40 38.59 1.38
N SER A 329 -3.65 37.48 1.33
CA SER A 329 -2.33 37.36 0.71
C SER A 329 -2.04 35.89 0.40
N GLU A 330 -0.87 35.62 -0.17
CA GLU A 330 -0.36 34.25 -0.31
C GLU A 330 -0.43 33.50 1.02
N THR A 331 -0.74 32.21 0.93
CA THR A 331 -1.01 31.33 2.06
C THR A 331 0.07 30.26 2.13
N MET A 332 0.79 30.21 3.24
CA MET A 332 1.94 29.32 3.45
C MET A 332 1.56 27.97 4.06
N GLY A 333 0.38 27.89 4.66
CA GLY A 333 -0.17 26.70 5.30
C GLY A 333 -1.64 26.92 5.63
N ILE A 334 -2.42 25.86 5.73
CA ILE A 334 -3.84 25.83 6.06
C ILE A 334 -4.01 24.72 7.09
N GLU A 335 -4.70 24.99 8.18
CA GLU A 335 -5.09 23.94 9.13
C GLU A 335 -6.63 23.83 9.11
N VAL A 336 -7.17 22.65 8.83
CA VAL A 336 -8.62 22.40 8.83
C VAL A 336 -9.06 21.67 10.10
N PHE A 337 -9.97 22.26 10.85
CA PHE A 337 -10.38 21.73 12.17
C PHE A 337 -11.86 21.96 12.48
N THR A 338 -12.42 21.14 13.37
CA THR A 338 -13.81 21.26 13.81
C THR A 338 -13.90 21.65 15.27
N ILE A 339 -14.68 22.68 15.57
CA ILE A 339 -15.05 23.02 16.96
C ILE A 339 -16.49 22.52 17.22
N PRO A 340 -16.71 21.71 18.28
CA PRO A 340 -18.04 21.24 18.66
C PRO A 340 -19.06 22.40 18.78
N HIS A 341 -20.25 22.21 18.20
CA HIS A 341 -21.35 23.19 18.12
C HIS A 341 -21.08 24.47 17.32
N VAL A 342 -19.86 24.68 16.81
CA VAL A 342 -19.54 25.82 15.95
C VAL A 342 -19.51 25.39 14.49
N GLY A 343 -18.88 24.25 14.21
CA GLY A 343 -18.72 23.66 12.89
C GLY A 343 -17.27 23.60 12.43
N LEU A 344 -17.10 23.29 11.14
CA LEU A 344 -15.82 23.18 10.45
C LEU A 344 -15.23 24.58 10.17
N LEU A 345 -13.95 24.73 10.46
CA LEU A 345 -13.15 25.94 10.27
C LEU A 345 -11.87 25.60 9.51
N ALA A 346 -11.28 26.60 8.87
CA ALA A 346 -9.95 26.51 8.27
C ALA A 346 -9.15 27.78 8.63
N ALA A 347 -7.92 27.63 9.13
CA ALA A 347 -7.04 28.76 9.42
C ALA A 347 -5.97 28.88 8.34
N ALA A 348 -5.97 29.97 7.58
CA ALA A 348 -4.97 30.22 6.55
C ALA A 348 -3.79 31.01 7.15
N ALA A 349 -2.57 30.46 7.06
CA ALA A 349 -1.33 31.12 7.43
C ALA A 349 -0.94 32.13 6.34
N ASN A 350 -1.42 33.37 6.48
CA ASN A 350 -1.22 34.39 5.46
C ASN A 350 0.11 35.13 5.66
N ARG A 351 0.79 35.41 4.55
CA ARG A 351 2.06 36.16 4.50
C ARG A 351 1.97 37.58 5.08
N GLN A 352 0.82 38.23 4.97
CA GLN A 352 0.59 39.55 5.55
C GLN A 352 0.53 39.54 7.09
N ALA A 353 0.43 40.73 7.70
CA ALA A 353 0.40 40.89 9.15
C ALA A 353 -0.94 40.44 9.81
N SER A 354 -1.78 39.74 9.07
CA SER A 354 -3.06 39.22 9.52
C SER A 354 -3.38 37.94 8.76
N SER A 355 -3.79 36.92 9.50
CA SER A 355 -4.24 35.63 8.98
C SER A 355 -5.75 35.49 9.16
N THR A 356 -6.39 34.77 8.24
CA THR A 356 -7.85 34.63 8.22
C THR A 356 -8.27 33.22 8.62
N ILE A 357 -9.22 33.13 9.55
CA ILE A 357 -10.00 31.93 9.83
C ILE A 357 -11.26 31.99 8.98
N TYR A 358 -11.56 30.91 8.30
CA TYR A 358 -12.76 30.70 7.51
C TYR A 358 -13.67 29.68 8.21
N LYS A 359 -14.97 29.80 7.97
CA LYS A 359 -15.98 28.87 8.47
C LYS A 359 -16.74 28.24 7.31
N TRP A 360 -16.96 26.93 7.39
CA TRP A 360 -17.81 26.24 6.44
C TRP A 360 -19.28 26.56 6.70
N VAL A 361 -19.92 27.23 5.74
CA VAL A 361 -21.34 27.63 5.79
C VAL A 361 -21.95 27.34 4.43
N ASP A 362 -23.08 26.63 4.43
CA ASP A 362 -23.86 26.32 3.22
C ASP A 362 -23.02 25.71 2.08
N GLY A 363 -22.12 24.80 2.45
CA GLY A 363 -21.28 24.07 1.49
C GLY A 363 -20.06 24.84 0.99
N LYS A 364 -19.62 25.91 1.64
CA LYS A 364 -18.39 26.65 1.26
C LYS A 364 -17.72 27.34 2.45
N PHE A 365 -16.43 27.62 2.36
CA PHE A 365 -15.72 28.44 3.33
C PHE A 365 -16.01 29.93 3.14
N VAL A 366 -16.34 30.62 4.23
CA VAL A 366 -16.53 32.08 4.28
C VAL A 366 -15.68 32.69 5.39
N SER A 367 -15.17 33.91 5.21
CA SER A 367 -14.33 34.57 6.23
C SER A 367 -15.08 34.68 7.56
N TYR A 368 -14.41 34.33 8.66
CA TYR A 368 -14.99 34.25 9.99
C TYR A 368 -14.31 35.19 11.00
N GLN A 369 -12.97 35.16 11.03
CA GLN A 369 -12.19 35.95 11.98
C GLN A 369 -10.80 36.24 11.41
N ASN A 370 -10.31 37.46 11.62
CA ASN A 370 -8.91 37.80 11.36
C ASN A 370 -8.12 37.80 12.67
N LEU A 371 -6.92 37.23 12.63
CA LEU A 371 -5.98 37.17 13.75
C LEU A 371 -4.68 37.89 13.37
N PRO A 372 -4.10 38.70 14.27
CA PRO A 372 -2.81 39.35 14.01
C PRO A 372 -1.70 38.30 13.95
N THR A 373 -0.96 38.29 12.84
CA THR A 373 0.16 37.37 12.60
C THR A 373 1.33 38.11 11.97
N HIS A 374 2.47 37.45 11.83
CA HIS A 374 3.63 38.02 11.13
C HIS A 374 4.22 36.94 10.23
N GLN A 375 4.01 37.08 8.91
CA GLN A 375 4.43 36.10 7.91
C GLN A 375 4.13 34.65 8.35
N ALA A 376 2.87 34.38 8.71
CA ALA A 376 2.50 33.08 9.26
C ALA A 376 2.91 31.96 8.29
N GLN A 377 3.53 30.91 8.83
CA GLN A 377 3.99 29.74 8.06
C GLN A 377 3.02 28.58 8.19
N ALA A 378 2.62 28.27 9.41
CA ALA A 378 1.70 27.18 9.72
C ALA A 378 0.78 27.56 10.90
N TRP A 379 -0.30 26.80 11.01
CA TRP A 379 -1.20 26.79 12.16
C TRP A 379 -1.25 25.37 12.70
N LYS A 380 -1.44 25.20 14.01
CA LYS A 380 -1.78 23.90 14.60
C LYS A 380 -2.97 24.02 15.52
N TYR A 381 -4.00 23.22 15.26
CA TYR A 381 -5.16 23.09 16.14
C TYR A 381 -4.92 22.01 17.19
N PHE A 382 -5.32 22.28 18.44
CA PHE A 382 -5.25 21.26 19.49
C PHE A 382 -6.22 21.53 20.63
N THR A 383 -6.43 20.51 21.47
CA THR A 383 -7.29 20.62 22.65
C THR A 383 -6.60 20.09 23.91
N ILE A 384 -6.96 20.66 25.05
CA ILE A 384 -6.55 20.16 26.37
C ILE A 384 -7.81 20.04 27.22
N GLY A 385 -8.32 18.81 27.34
CA GLY A 385 -9.66 18.56 27.87
C GLY A 385 -10.71 19.32 27.05
N LYS A 386 -11.49 20.21 27.71
CA LYS A 386 -12.51 21.03 27.04
C LYS A 386 -12.00 22.36 26.48
N LYS A 387 -10.71 22.65 26.65
CA LYS A 387 -10.11 23.91 26.17
C LYS A 387 -9.63 23.72 24.74
N VAL A 388 -10.03 24.62 23.86
CA VAL A 388 -9.66 24.62 22.44
C VAL A 388 -8.63 25.71 22.20
N PHE A 389 -7.56 25.36 21.48
CA PHE A 389 -6.45 26.24 21.17
C PHE A 389 -6.09 26.17 19.69
N LEU A 390 -5.37 27.20 19.25
CA LEU A 390 -4.80 27.31 17.92
C LEU A 390 -3.47 28.06 18.06
N VAL A 391 -2.36 27.50 17.58
CA VAL A 391 -1.03 28.14 17.65
C VAL A 391 -0.54 28.48 16.24
N VAL A 392 0.09 29.66 16.08
CA VAL A 392 0.68 30.11 14.81
C VAL A 392 2.21 30.06 14.86
N ALA A 393 2.82 29.53 13.81
CA ALA A 393 4.24 29.70 13.52
C ALA A 393 4.45 31.03 12.79
N ASN A 394 4.98 32.04 13.48
CA ASN A 394 5.30 33.33 12.87
C ASN A 394 6.76 33.35 12.40
N PHE A 395 6.98 33.89 11.21
CA PHE A 395 8.29 34.06 10.60
C PHE A 395 8.71 35.54 10.60
N GLU A 396 10.00 35.77 10.87
CA GLU A 396 10.75 37.05 10.80
C GLU A 396 9.90 38.35 10.82
N PRO A 397 9.90 39.12 11.92
CA PRO A 397 9.28 40.43 11.95
C PRO A 397 10.02 41.40 11.00
N LYS A 398 9.27 42.20 10.23
CA LYS A 398 9.83 43.19 9.28
C LYS A 398 10.74 44.25 9.92
N GLU A 399 10.75 44.38 11.24
CA GLU A 399 11.53 45.36 11.99
C GLU A 399 12.71 44.68 12.71
N LYS A 400 13.94 45.04 12.31
CA LYS A 400 15.17 44.55 12.95
C LYS A 400 15.18 44.88 14.45
N GLY A 401 15.48 43.88 15.28
CA GLY A 401 15.64 44.03 16.74
C GLY A 401 14.39 43.74 17.57
N ARG A 402 13.27 43.36 16.94
CA ARG A 402 12.07 42.92 17.65
C ARG A 402 12.11 41.41 17.89
N GLN A 403 11.79 40.97 19.11
CA GLN A 403 11.76 39.55 19.45
C GLN A 403 10.70 38.81 18.62
N GLU A 404 11.09 37.71 17.99
CA GLU A 404 10.19 36.88 17.19
C GLU A 404 9.32 36.03 18.12
N LEU A 405 8.01 36.05 17.88
CA LEU A 405 7.03 35.49 18.81
C LEU A 405 5.96 34.72 18.05
N SER A 406 5.80 33.45 18.38
CA SER A 406 4.61 32.67 18.07
C SER A 406 3.52 32.94 19.10
N VAL A 407 2.25 32.78 18.71
CA VAL A 407 1.10 33.11 19.56
C VAL A 407 0.17 31.92 19.65
N ILE A 408 -0.12 31.48 20.86
CA ILE A 408 -1.19 30.54 21.16
C ILE A 408 -2.47 31.36 21.37
N TYR A 409 -3.51 31.03 20.63
CA TYR A 409 -4.85 31.55 20.77
C TYR A 409 -5.72 30.51 21.48
N LYS A 410 -6.67 30.99 22.29
CA LYS A 410 -7.66 30.17 22.97
C LYS A 410 -9.06 30.54 22.50
N TRP A 411 -9.87 29.53 22.23
CA TRP A 411 -11.27 29.72 21.88
C TRP A 411 -12.06 30.32 23.05
N SER A 412 -12.86 31.35 22.78
CA SER A 412 -13.82 31.91 23.74
C SER A 412 -15.24 31.46 23.38
N PRO A 413 -15.85 30.52 24.13
CA PRO A 413 -17.21 30.07 23.86
C PRO A 413 -18.26 31.18 23.93
N ARG A 414 -17.99 32.22 24.74
CA ARG A 414 -18.89 33.39 24.86
C ARG A 414 -18.82 34.34 23.66
N LYS A 415 -17.61 34.56 23.12
CA LYS A 415 -17.41 35.46 21.97
C LYS A 415 -17.52 34.74 20.63
N LEU A 416 -17.50 33.40 20.64
CA LEU A 416 -17.33 32.55 19.48
C LEU A 416 -16.12 32.99 18.63
N LYS A 417 -15.01 33.32 19.29
CA LYS A 417 -13.78 33.81 18.63
C LYS A 417 -12.55 33.30 19.36
N PHE A 418 -11.46 33.15 18.62
CA PHE A 418 -10.13 32.96 19.18
C PHE A 418 -9.59 34.26 19.77
N VAL A 419 -8.94 34.18 20.93
CA VAL A 419 -8.33 35.31 21.63
C VAL A 419 -6.92 34.92 22.03
N ALA A 420 -5.95 35.83 21.87
CA ALA A 420 -4.57 35.57 22.26
C ALA A 420 -4.48 35.12 23.72
N TYR A 421 -3.72 34.05 23.96
CA TYR A 421 -3.64 33.36 25.25
C TYR A 421 -2.22 33.38 25.80
N GLN A 422 -1.24 32.99 25.00
CA GLN A 422 0.16 32.92 25.38
C GLN A 422 1.04 33.34 24.20
N ARG A 423 2.15 34.03 24.48
CA ARG A 423 3.18 34.39 23.49
C ARG A 423 4.44 33.61 23.84
N ILE A 424 5.05 32.99 22.84
CA ILE A 424 6.24 32.15 23.01
C ILE A 424 7.33 32.70 22.10
N VAL A 425 8.52 32.86 22.65
CA VAL A 425 9.71 33.23 21.89
C VAL A 425 10.08 32.07 20.99
N THR A 426 10.17 32.35 19.70
CA THR A 426 10.53 31.38 18.66
C THR A 426 11.55 32.01 17.73
N HIS A 427 12.15 31.22 16.84
CA HIS A 427 13.19 31.69 15.92
C HIS A 427 12.84 31.27 14.50
N SER A 428 12.18 32.17 13.78
CA SER A 428 11.68 31.98 12.42
C SER A 428 10.88 30.68 12.32
N ALA A 429 9.88 30.54 13.20
CA ALA A 429 9.11 29.31 13.35
C ALA A 429 8.46 28.92 12.00
N ARG A 430 8.61 27.65 11.65
CA ARG A 430 8.04 27.07 10.42
C ARG A 430 6.81 26.24 10.68
N ASP A 431 6.82 25.50 11.79
CA ASP A 431 5.77 24.58 12.16
C ASP A 431 5.61 24.49 13.69
N TRP A 432 4.42 24.06 14.12
CA TRP A 432 4.09 23.63 15.47
C TRP A 432 3.41 22.26 15.45
N GLU A 433 3.93 21.32 16.22
CA GLU A 433 3.31 20.00 16.38
C GLU A 433 2.70 19.84 17.78
N ALA A 434 1.51 19.25 17.87
CA ALA A 434 0.73 19.16 19.11
C ALA A 434 0.36 17.71 19.43
N PHE A 435 0.88 17.20 20.54
CA PHE A 435 0.76 15.79 20.89
C PHE A 435 0.56 15.54 22.38
N GLU A 436 0.15 14.31 22.71
CA GLU A 436 -0.07 13.86 24.08
C GLU A 436 0.73 12.59 24.37
N ILE A 437 1.38 12.55 25.53
CA ILE A 437 2.07 11.36 26.03
C ILE A 437 1.62 11.12 27.47
N GLY A 438 0.98 9.97 27.72
CA GLY A 438 0.56 9.57 29.06
C GLY A 438 -0.39 10.56 29.76
N GLY A 439 -1.29 11.22 29.02
CA GLY A 439 -2.22 12.21 29.57
C GLY A 439 -1.64 13.62 29.72
N GLU A 440 -0.37 13.83 29.35
CA GLU A 440 0.30 15.12 29.40
C GLU A 440 0.38 15.72 27.99
N SER A 441 -0.03 16.98 27.85
CA SER A 441 -0.05 17.69 26.56
C SER A 441 1.26 18.43 26.30
N PHE A 442 1.77 18.33 25.07
CA PHE A 442 3.01 18.93 24.62
C PHE A 442 2.81 19.73 23.33
N LEU A 443 3.75 20.64 23.06
CA LEU A 443 3.91 21.33 21.79
C LEU A 443 5.38 21.31 21.38
N ALA A 444 5.69 20.98 20.13
CA ALA A 444 7.02 21.15 19.55
C ALA A 444 7.01 22.29 18.54
N VAL A 445 8.04 23.13 18.52
CA VAL A 445 8.22 24.16 17.48
C VAL A 445 9.42 23.85 16.59
N ALA A 446 9.24 23.98 15.29
CA ALA A 446 10.33 23.91 14.31
C ALA A 446 10.96 25.30 14.15
N ASN A 447 12.12 25.50 14.77
CA ASN A 447 12.88 26.74 14.66
C ASN A 447 13.85 26.69 13.47
N HIS A 448 13.73 27.63 12.55
CA HIS A 448 14.50 27.63 11.31
C HIS A 448 15.85 28.35 11.41
N ARG A 449 15.90 29.51 12.07
CA ARG A 449 17.15 30.27 12.25
C ARG A 449 17.01 31.38 13.29
N GLU A 450 18.13 31.76 13.88
CA GLU A 450 18.28 32.98 14.65
C GLU A 450 19.35 33.87 13.99
N GLY A 451 18.95 35.02 13.46
CA GLY A 451 19.81 35.79 12.57
C GLY A 451 20.21 34.95 11.35
N ASP A 452 21.52 34.82 11.11
CA ASP A 452 22.07 34.01 10.02
C ASP A 452 22.41 32.56 10.45
N ASN A 453 22.23 32.21 11.73
CA ASN A 453 22.52 30.87 12.22
C ASN A 453 21.32 29.94 12.04
N HIS A 454 21.46 28.95 11.15
CA HIS A 454 20.46 27.91 10.89
C HIS A 454 20.59 26.68 11.79
N ASN A 455 21.68 26.53 12.54
CA ASN A 455 21.88 25.40 13.44
C ASN A 455 21.54 25.86 14.87
N ILE A 456 20.25 25.77 15.18
CA ILE A 456 19.68 26.20 16.45
C ILE A 456 18.76 25.12 17.02
N ASP A 457 18.47 25.25 18.30
CA ASP A 457 17.58 24.34 18.98
C ASP A 457 16.12 24.61 18.60
N SER A 458 15.41 23.54 18.27
CA SER A 458 13.96 23.46 18.35
C SER A 458 13.54 23.11 19.79
N VAL A 459 12.32 23.48 20.17
CA VAL A 459 11.90 23.44 21.58
C VAL A 459 10.61 22.64 21.73
N ILE A 460 10.60 21.73 22.70
CA ILE A 460 9.41 21.00 23.13
C ILE A 460 8.94 21.62 24.44
N TYR A 461 7.69 22.06 24.46
CA TYR A 461 6.99 22.62 25.60
C TYR A 461 6.02 21.60 26.18
N LYS A 462 5.81 21.67 27.50
CA LYS A 462 4.85 20.86 28.23
C LYS A 462 3.81 21.75 28.89
N TRP A 463 2.55 21.33 28.83
CA TRP A 463 1.47 22.01 29.50
C TRP A 463 1.59 21.87 31.02
N ASN A 464 1.66 22.99 31.74
CA ASN A 464 1.60 23.00 33.19
C ASN A 464 0.15 23.25 33.65
N PRO A 465 -0.52 22.28 34.28
CA PRO A 465 -1.92 22.43 34.68
C PRO A 465 -2.13 23.45 35.82
N ARG A 466 -1.08 23.79 36.57
CA ARG A 466 -1.15 24.78 37.67
C ARG A 466 -1.10 26.21 37.16
N SER A 467 -0.13 26.53 36.29
CA SER A 467 -0.03 27.86 35.67
C SER A 467 -1.03 28.02 34.52
N GLY A 468 -1.43 26.91 33.89
CA GLY A 468 -2.23 26.91 32.68
C GLY A 468 -1.46 27.45 31.48
N LEU A 469 -0.14 27.28 31.46
CA LEU A 469 0.74 27.76 30.38
C LEU A 469 1.61 26.61 29.88
N PHE A 470 2.08 26.73 28.64
CA PHE A 470 3.15 25.89 28.11
C PHE A 470 4.51 26.38 28.60
N GLU A 471 5.30 25.48 29.16
CA GLU A 471 6.62 25.74 29.72
C GLU A 471 7.64 24.85 29.03
N THR A 472 8.88 25.33 28.83
CA THR A 472 9.93 24.55 28.16
C THR A 472 10.19 23.25 28.89
N ASN A 473 10.14 22.13 28.17
CA ASN A 473 10.39 20.78 28.69
C ASN A 473 11.73 20.23 28.21
N GLN A 474 12.02 20.39 26.91
CA GLN A 474 13.24 19.88 26.28
C GLN A 474 13.64 20.77 25.11
N THR A 475 14.95 20.90 24.86
CA THR A 475 15.48 21.43 23.59
C THR A 475 16.09 20.30 22.77
N VAL A 476 16.02 20.42 21.45
CA VAL A 476 16.54 19.46 20.50
C VAL A 476 17.32 20.21 19.43
N ALA A 477 18.60 19.87 19.26
CA ALA A 477 19.44 20.46 18.23
C ALA A 477 18.89 20.12 16.84
N THR A 478 18.63 21.16 16.04
CA THR A 478 18.08 21.04 14.69
C THR A 478 18.84 21.90 13.69
N SER A 479 18.68 21.62 12.40
CA SER A 479 19.31 22.36 11.31
C SER A 479 18.25 22.87 10.35
N GLY A 480 17.87 24.13 10.52
CA GLY A 480 16.88 24.79 9.68
C GLY A 480 15.56 24.04 9.64
N ALA A 481 15.04 23.63 10.79
CA ALA A 481 13.85 22.78 10.89
C ALA A 481 12.65 23.42 10.19
N TYR A 482 11.92 22.61 9.42
CA TYR A 482 10.70 23.02 8.71
C TYR A 482 9.45 22.43 9.32
N ASP A 483 9.54 21.21 9.83
CA ASP A 483 8.38 20.43 10.22
C ASP A 483 8.70 19.48 11.38
N TRP A 484 7.71 19.21 12.20
CA TRP A 484 7.68 18.19 13.23
C TRP A 484 6.43 17.33 13.06
N GLU A 485 6.58 16.01 13.11
CA GLU A 485 5.43 15.11 13.06
C GLU A 485 5.48 14.09 14.20
N PHE A 486 4.35 13.92 14.91
CA PHE A 486 4.25 13.03 16.06
C PHE A 486 3.45 11.77 15.72
N PHE A 487 3.94 10.62 16.16
CA PHE A 487 3.21 9.36 15.98
C PHE A 487 3.49 8.35 17.09
N THR A 488 2.69 7.29 17.12
CA THR A 488 2.83 6.20 18.09
C THR A 488 2.94 4.86 17.41
N VAL A 489 3.72 3.96 18.02
CA VAL A 489 3.85 2.56 17.61
C VAL A 489 3.69 1.68 18.83
N GLY A 490 2.50 1.08 18.98
CA GLY A 490 2.13 0.40 20.22
C GLY A 490 2.26 1.35 21.42
N PRO A 491 3.05 1.02 22.46
CA PRO A 491 3.23 1.88 23.63
C PRO A 491 4.28 2.98 23.45
N TYR A 492 4.98 3.02 22.32
CA TYR A 492 6.10 3.94 22.09
C TYR A 492 5.63 5.20 21.36
N SER A 493 6.06 6.36 21.85
CA SER A 493 5.81 7.65 21.22
C SER A 493 7.05 8.13 20.49
N PHE A 494 6.87 8.61 19.27
CA PHE A 494 7.92 9.10 18.38
C PHE A 494 7.63 10.51 17.92
N LEU A 495 8.70 11.22 17.57
CA LEU A 495 8.64 12.56 17.01
C LEU A 495 9.72 12.67 15.93
N VAL A 496 9.35 13.05 14.71
CA VAL A 496 10.28 13.18 13.57
C VAL A 496 10.41 14.63 13.15
N VAL A 497 11.64 15.08 12.83
CA VAL A 497 11.92 16.44 12.35
C VAL A 497 12.36 16.44 10.91
N ALA A 498 11.84 17.38 10.14
CA ALA A 498 12.34 17.74 8.82
C ALA A 498 13.45 18.80 8.96
N ASN A 499 14.71 18.37 8.96
CA ASN A 499 15.84 19.30 8.87
C ASN A 499 16.02 19.69 7.40
N THR A 500 15.92 20.99 7.10
CA THR A 500 15.98 21.48 5.71
C THR A 500 17.36 21.99 5.31
N PHE A 501 18.02 22.78 6.17
CA PHE A 501 19.19 23.56 5.76
C PHE A 501 20.08 23.89 6.96
N ASN A 502 21.39 23.65 6.83
CA ASN A 502 22.36 23.89 7.91
C ASN A 502 23.13 25.22 7.78
N GLY A 503 22.75 26.09 6.84
CA GLY A 503 23.48 27.33 6.54
C GLY A 503 24.37 27.24 5.29
N THR A 504 24.73 26.05 4.84
CA THR A 504 25.59 25.84 3.65
C THR A 504 25.02 24.85 2.64
N SER A 505 24.29 23.83 3.10
CA SER A 505 23.74 22.75 2.26
C SER A 505 22.35 22.33 2.71
N THR A 506 21.52 21.89 1.77
CA THR A 506 20.21 21.25 2.05
C THR A 506 20.29 19.73 2.15
N ARG A 507 21.47 19.16 1.88
CA ARG A 507 21.75 17.75 2.08
C ARG A 507 22.10 17.50 3.55
N VAL A 508 21.07 17.38 4.38
CA VAL A 508 21.18 17.29 5.84
C VAL A 508 20.46 16.05 6.38
N LEU A 509 20.84 15.62 7.58
CA LEU A 509 20.18 14.51 8.25
C LEU A 509 18.92 15.00 8.96
N SER A 510 17.76 14.43 8.59
CA SER A 510 16.53 14.48 9.36
C SER A 510 16.52 13.36 10.40
N HIS A 511 15.77 13.51 11.49
CA HIS A 511 15.87 12.63 12.66
C HIS A 511 14.51 12.23 13.19
N THR A 512 14.35 10.96 13.53
CA THR A 512 13.25 10.48 14.37
C THR A 512 13.78 10.25 15.78
N TYR A 513 13.01 10.67 16.77
CA TYR A 513 13.28 10.51 18.18
C TYR A 513 12.22 9.61 18.81
N VAL A 514 12.59 8.86 19.85
CA VAL A 514 11.71 8.02 20.66
C VAL A 514 11.65 8.56 22.08
N TRP A 515 10.45 8.59 22.67
CA TRP A 515 10.25 9.01 24.05
C TRP A 515 10.71 7.93 25.03
N LEU A 516 11.78 8.22 25.78
CA LEU A 516 12.36 7.31 26.77
C LEU A 516 12.76 8.06 28.03
N LEU A 517 12.31 7.57 29.19
CA LEU A 517 12.67 8.11 30.50
C LEU A 517 12.35 9.61 30.66
N GLY A 518 11.25 10.08 30.07
CA GLY A 518 10.79 11.46 30.22
C GLY A 518 11.38 12.47 29.23
N SER A 519 12.10 12.01 28.21
CA SER A 519 12.61 12.87 27.13
C SER A 519 12.68 12.14 25.79
N PHE A 520 12.66 12.89 24.69
CA PHE A 520 12.92 12.38 23.35
C PHE A 520 14.41 12.12 23.15
N ARG A 521 14.75 10.92 22.67
CA ARG A 521 16.12 10.50 22.37
C ARG A 521 16.21 10.05 20.92
N LEU A 522 17.36 10.30 20.28
CA LEU A 522 17.56 9.92 18.88
C LEU A 522 17.29 8.43 18.69
N PHE A 523 16.42 8.11 17.74
CA PHE A 523 16.08 6.76 17.34
C PHE A 523 16.74 6.40 16.01
N GLN A 524 16.54 7.26 14.99
CA GLN A 524 17.04 7.01 13.63
C GLN A 524 17.33 8.33 12.90
N SER A 525 18.29 8.30 11.98
CA SER A 525 18.62 9.40 11.07
C SER A 525 18.33 9.04 9.61
N PHE A 526 17.90 10.02 8.82
CA PHE A 526 17.60 9.89 7.40
C PHE A 526 18.35 10.97 6.63
N LEU A 527 19.08 10.58 5.58
CA LEU A 527 19.65 11.57 4.67
C LEU A 527 18.53 12.14 3.79
N THR A 528 18.28 13.43 3.93
CA THR A 528 17.21 14.15 3.23
C THR A 528 17.76 15.33 2.46
N PHE A 529 16.96 15.88 1.55
CA PHE A 529 17.35 16.94 0.63
C PHE A 529 16.34 18.09 0.71
N GLY A 530 16.61 19.05 1.58
CA GLY A 530 15.67 20.13 1.90
C GLY A 530 14.33 19.56 2.37
N ALA A 531 14.35 18.70 3.40
CA ALA A 531 13.13 18.08 3.92
C ALA A 531 12.16 19.17 4.37
N ALA A 532 11.01 19.27 3.70
CA ALA A 532 10.01 20.30 3.95
C ALA A 532 8.90 19.82 4.88
N ASP A 533 8.64 18.52 4.90
CA ASP A 533 7.51 17.90 5.57
C ASP A 533 7.76 16.39 5.80
N TRP A 534 7.18 15.85 6.87
CA TRP A 534 7.04 14.43 7.16
C TRP A 534 5.58 14.05 7.37
N GLU A 535 5.05 13.17 6.54
CA GLU A 535 3.69 12.66 6.70
C GLU A 535 3.70 11.22 7.24
N VAL A 536 2.95 10.99 8.32
CA VAL A 536 2.80 9.66 8.94
C VAL A 536 1.45 9.07 8.60
N PHE A 537 1.43 7.86 8.06
CA PHE A 537 0.17 7.20 7.73
C PHE A 537 0.20 5.69 7.94
N HIS A 538 -0.99 5.13 8.07
CA HIS A 538 -1.23 3.71 8.28
C HIS A 538 -2.02 3.11 7.12
N ILE A 539 -1.61 1.91 6.68
CA ILE A 539 -2.39 1.09 5.75
C ILE A 539 -2.57 -0.28 6.38
N GLY A 540 -3.74 -0.49 6.99
CA GLY A 540 -3.95 -1.61 7.92
C GLY A 540 -2.97 -1.51 9.10
N GLU A 541 -2.28 -2.60 9.40
CA GLU A 541 -1.29 -2.66 10.50
C GLU A 541 0.11 -2.12 10.12
N ARG A 542 0.28 -1.63 8.89
CA ARG A 542 1.58 -1.15 8.38
C ARG A 542 1.69 0.36 8.60
N LEU A 543 2.82 0.79 9.15
CA LEU A 543 3.15 2.18 9.40
C LEU A 543 4.19 2.68 8.39
N PHE A 544 3.95 3.86 7.84
CA PHE A 544 4.82 4.51 6.88
C PHE A 544 5.16 5.94 7.29
N LEU A 545 6.30 6.42 6.81
CA LEU A 545 6.75 7.81 6.87
C LEU A 545 7.08 8.28 5.46
N ALA A 546 6.44 9.34 4.96
CA ALA A 546 6.81 9.99 3.72
C ALA A 546 7.55 11.30 4.01
N VAL A 547 8.72 11.50 3.41
CA VAL A 547 9.41 12.81 3.44
C VAL A 547 9.20 13.56 2.15
N ALA A 548 8.83 14.84 2.24
CA ALA A 548 8.84 15.77 1.12
C ALA A 548 10.24 16.37 0.94
N ASN A 549 10.97 15.92 -0.09
CA ASN A 549 12.27 16.49 -0.42
C ASN A 549 12.07 17.67 -1.40
N SER A 550 12.45 18.88 -1.00
CA SER A 550 12.15 20.09 -1.75
C SER A 550 13.24 20.54 -2.73
N HIS A 551 14.52 20.38 -2.39
CA HIS A 551 15.63 20.72 -3.29
C HIS A 551 16.98 20.23 -2.78
N SER A 552 17.89 19.96 -3.71
CA SER A 552 19.30 19.69 -3.42
C SER A 552 20.14 20.92 -3.77
N TYR A 553 20.79 21.50 -2.77
CA TYR A 553 21.70 22.63 -2.85
C TYR A 553 22.93 22.36 -1.98
N ASP A 554 24.12 22.61 -2.50
CA ASP A 554 25.38 22.47 -1.77
C ASP A 554 26.37 23.55 -2.21
N SER A 555 26.81 24.40 -1.27
CA SER A 555 27.76 25.47 -1.55
C SER A 555 29.14 24.97 -1.96
N ASP A 556 29.55 23.79 -1.52
CA ASP A 556 30.92 23.29 -1.65
C ASP A 556 31.18 22.64 -3.01
N ILE A 557 30.13 22.29 -3.76
CA ILE A 557 30.21 21.57 -5.05
C ILE A 557 30.30 22.52 -6.26
N GLY A 558 30.26 23.85 -6.05
CA GLY A 558 30.30 24.83 -7.14
C GLY A 558 28.99 24.91 -7.92
N ALA A 559 28.75 26.08 -8.54
CA ALA A 559 27.45 26.60 -8.95
C ALA A 559 26.69 25.87 -10.10
N GLN A 560 26.61 24.54 -10.16
CA GLN A 560 26.02 23.85 -11.32
C GLN A 560 25.06 22.66 -11.10
N THR A 561 24.56 22.35 -9.90
CA THR A 561 23.46 21.34 -9.80
C THR A 561 22.45 21.62 -8.68
N ASN A 562 21.85 22.82 -8.64
CA ASN A 562 20.63 23.00 -7.86
C ASN A 562 19.51 22.21 -8.53
N SER A 563 19.07 21.12 -7.90
CA SER A 563 17.98 20.30 -8.44
C SER A 563 16.72 20.47 -7.60
N TYR A 564 15.63 20.83 -8.27
CA TYR A 564 14.27 20.83 -7.70
C TYR A 564 13.49 19.57 -8.11
N ALA A 565 13.93 18.89 -9.18
CA ALA A 565 13.46 17.55 -9.54
C ALA A 565 14.27 16.53 -8.75
N ILE A 566 13.70 16.06 -7.63
CA ILE A 566 14.35 15.10 -6.73
C ILE A 566 13.33 14.10 -6.21
N ASN A 567 13.81 12.94 -5.79
CA ASN A 567 12.92 11.92 -5.22
C ASN A 567 12.57 12.29 -3.79
N SER A 568 11.27 12.32 -3.51
CA SER A 568 10.73 12.13 -2.17
C SER A 568 10.72 10.65 -1.83
N VAL A 569 10.74 10.31 -0.53
CA VAL A 569 10.98 8.93 -0.09
C VAL A 569 9.90 8.51 0.90
N ILE A 570 9.32 7.34 0.66
CA ILE A 570 8.45 6.65 1.62
C ILE A 570 9.28 5.57 2.32
N TYR A 571 9.23 5.55 3.64
CA TYR A 571 9.79 4.53 4.50
C TYR A 571 8.67 3.70 5.13
N GLU A 572 8.93 2.42 5.37
CA GLU A 572 8.05 1.51 6.10
C GLU A 572 8.73 1.08 7.40
N LEU A 573 7.98 1.03 8.50
CA LEU A 573 8.51 0.47 9.73
C LEU A 573 8.67 -1.05 9.60
N ASN A 574 9.92 -1.51 9.65
CA ASN A 574 10.19 -2.93 9.85
C ASN A 574 10.24 -3.22 11.35
N VAL A 575 9.14 -3.75 11.89
CA VAL A 575 9.00 -4.05 13.33
C VAL A 575 10.06 -5.04 13.81
N THR A 576 10.40 -6.05 13.01
CA THR A 576 11.43 -7.05 13.33
C THR A 576 12.83 -6.44 13.40
N ALA A 577 13.14 -5.54 12.46
CA ALA A 577 14.41 -4.83 12.42
C ALA A 577 14.45 -3.59 13.34
N GLN A 578 13.31 -3.22 13.94
CA GLN A 578 13.14 -2.05 14.79
C GLN A 578 13.65 -0.76 14.15
N MET A 579 13.37 -0.58 12.86
CA MET A 579 13.82 0.60 12.11
C MET A 579 12.92 0.86 10.90
N PHE A 580 12.89 2.11 10.46
CA PHE A 580 12.28 2.50 9.20
C PHE A 580 13.22 2.14 8.04
N VAL A 581 12.71 1.37 7.09
CA VAL A 581 13.42 0.97 5.88
C VAL A 581 12.80 1.65 4.68
N LYS A 582 13.63 2.04 3.70
CA LYS A 582 13.12 2.68 2.50
C LYS A 582 12.16 1.72 1.77
N PHE A 583 10.94 2.16 1.54
CA PHE A 583 9.89 1.42 0.85
C PHE A 583 9.81 1.82 -0.63
N GLN A 584 9.77 3.12 -0.91
CA GLN A 584 9.58 3.63 -2.28
C GLN A 584 10.24 5.00 -2.46
N ASP A 585 10.86 5.22 -3.62
CA ASP A 585 11.24 6.55 -4.10
C ASP A 585 10.16 7.05 -5.06
N ILE A 586 9.70 8.30 -4.87
CA ILE A 586 8.72 8.96 -5.73
C ILE A 586 9.35 10.21 -6.34
N PRO A 587 9.46 10.30 -7.68
CA PRO A 587 9.93 11.52 -8.34
C PRO A 587 9.00 12.69 -8.05
N THR A 588 9.54 13.77 -7.50
CA THR A 588 8.80 14.97 -7.13
C THR A 588 9.52 16.24 -7.59
N TYR A 589 8.80 17.36 -7.59
CA TYR A 589 9.28 18.66 -8.05
C TYR A 589 9.06 19.70 -6.96
N SER A 590 10.11 19.93 -6.19
CA SER A 590 10.07 20.71 -4.96
C SER A 590 8.83 20.35 -4.12
N ALA A 591 8.80 19.09 -3.66
CA ALA A 591 7.76 18.63 -2.76
C ALA A 591 7.86 19.42 -1.46
N LEU A 592 6.74 20.04 -1.09
CA LEU A 592 6.66 20.91 0.07
C LEU A 592 5.77 20.35 1.18
N ASP A 593 4.93 19.37 0.85
CA ASP A 593 3.93 18.78 1.73
C ASP A 593 3.39 17.46 1.15
N TRP A 594 3.01 16.54 2.02
CA TRP A 594 2.32 15.28 1.76
C TRP A 594 1.05 15.19 2.61
N GLU A 595 -0.08 14.87 1.99
CA GLU A 595 -1.32 14.64 2.74
C GLU A 595 -1.88 13.25 2.43
N PHE A 596 -2.16 12.47 3.48
CA PHE A 596 -2.76 11.14 3.38
C PHE A 596 -4.28 11.19 3.55
N PHE A 597 -4.99 10.49 2.66
CA PHE A 597 -6.44 10.36 2.79
C PHE A 597 -6.96 9.02 2.26
N SER A 598 -8.20 8.69 2.62
CA SER A 598 -8.88 7.47 2.17
C SER A 598 -10.24 7.76 1.54
N VAL A 599 -10.62 6.95 0.57
CA VAL A 599 -11.93 6.95 -0.08
C VAL A 599 -12.43 5.51 -0.11
N GLY A 600 -13.40 5.20 0.74
CA GLY A 600 -13.87 3.82 0.92
C GLY A 600 -12.75 2.94 1.50
N GLU A 601 -12.38 1.89 0.76
CA GLU A 601 -11.28 0.98 1.13
C GLU A 601 -9.95 1.35 0.44
N ASP A 602 -9.94 2.39 -0.40
CA ASP A 602 -8.76 2.83 -1.13
C ASP A 602 -8.00 3.92 -0.35
N TYR A 603 -6.67 3.84 -0.37
CA TYR A 603 -5.76 4.78 0.30
C TYR A 603 -4.99 5.62 -0.73
N PHE A 604 -4.78 6.89 -0.42
CA PHE A 604 -4.18 7.85 -1.31
C PHE A 604 -3.19 8.76 -0.57
N LEU A 605 -2.20 9.25 -1.31
CA LEU A 605 -1.31 10.34 -0.92
C LEU A 605 -1.39 11.43 -1.97
N VAL A 606 -1.43 12.70 -1.57
CA VAL A 606 -1.25 13.83 -2.49
C VAL A 606 0.03 14.59 -2.13
N VAL A 607 0.79 14.98 -3.15
CA VAL A 607 2.01 15.80 -2.98
C VAL A 607 1.79 17.23 -3.44
N ALA A 608 2.25 18.20 -2.64
CA ALA A 608 2.39 19.59 -3.07
C ALA A 608 3.70 19.79 -3.85
N ASN A 609 3.65 19.57 -5.16
CA ASN A 609 4.78 19.98 -6.03
C ASN A 609 4.71 21.49 -6.27
N SER A 610 5.73 22.23 -5.84
CA SER A 610 5.69 23.69 -5.87
C SER A 610 6.43 24.32 -7.04
N PHE A 611 7.58 23.75 -7.43
CA PHE A 611 8.51 24.36 -8.39
C PHE A 611 9.35 23.30 -9.08
N ASP A 612 9.47 23.36 -10.41
CA ASP A 612 10.22 22.38 -11.21
C ASP A 612 11.66 22.80 -11.54
N GLY A 613 12.05 24.03 -11.16
CA GLY A 613 13.32 24.66 -11.54
C GLY A 613 13.14 25.84 -12.48
N GLU A 614 11.98 25.94 -13.16
CA GLU A 614 11.67 26.99 -14.14
C GLU A 614 10.37 27.73 -13.80
N SER A 615 9.34 27.02 -13.33
CA SER A 615 7.98 27.53 -13.14
C SER A 615 7.35 27.05 -11.83
N PHE A 616 6.46 27.87 -11.27
CA PHE A 616 5.58 27.49 -10.15
C PHE A 616 4.27 26.84 -10.61
N SER A 617 4.02 26.75 -11.92
CA SER A 617 2.84 26.07 -12.49
C SER A 617 3.11 24.58 -12.64
N VAL A 618 3.21 23.88 -11.50
CA VAL A 618 3.55 22.46 -11.44
C VAL A 618 2.34 21.67 -10.95
N ASN A 619 2.11 20.51 -11.56
CA ASN A 619 1.02 19.63 -11.13
C ASN A 619 1.35 19.00 -9.78
N SER A 620 0.44 19.17 -8.81
CA SER A 620 0.35 18.28 -7.66
C SER A 620 -0.19 16.93 -8.11
N ILE A 621 0.20 15.85 -7.45
CA ILE A 621 -0.09 14.48 -7.91
C ILE A 621 -0.77 13.71 -6.79
N ILE A 622 -1.90 13.07 -7.10
CA ILE A 622 -2.52 12.09 -6.22
C ILE A 622 -2.01 10.71 -6.63
N TYR A 623 -1.48 9.97 -5.67
CA TYR A 623 -1.07 8.59 -5.78
C TYR A 623 -2.06 7.69 -5.08
N ARG A 624 -2.39 6.55 -5.69
CA ARG A 624 -3.22 5.50 -5.10
C ARG A 624 -2.34 4.34 -4.66
N TRP A 625 -2.62 3.81 -3.49
CA TRP A 625 -2.02 2.59 -2.99
C TRP A 625 -2.45 1.35 -3.81
N GLN A 626 -1.47 0.56 -4.28
CA GLN A 626 -1.67 -0.65 -5.08
C GLN A 626 -1.05 -1.90 -4.43
N GLY A 627 -0.83 -1.88 -3.11
CA GLY A 627 -0.25 -3.02 -2.38
C GLY A 627 1.25 -3.17 -2.65
N TYR A 628 1.66 -4.24 -3.34
CA TYR A 628 3.09 -4.50 -3.58
C TYR A 628 3.73 -3.49 -4.55
N GLU A 629 2.96 -2.93 -5.48
CA GLU A 629 3.44 -1.89 -6.40
C GLU A 629 3.64 -0.53 -5.71
N GLY A 630 3.26 -0.42 -4.42
CA GLY A 630 3.34 0.81 -3.66
C GLY A 630 2.32 1.84 -4.13
N PHE A 631 2.71 3.12 -4.08
CA PHE A 631 1.90 4.24 -4.53
C PHE A 631 2.12 4.52 -6.02
N VAL A 632 1.02 4.58 -6.78
CA VAL A 632 1.03 4.82 -8.23
C VAL A 632 0.21 6.08 -8.53
N ALA A 633 0.74 6.97 -9.36
CA ALA A 633 0.06 8.22 -9.73
C ALA A 633 -1.26 7.93 -10.46
N VAL A 634 -2.35 8.58 -10.03
CA VAL A 634 -3.69 8.39 -10.59
C VAL A 634 -4.36 9.69 -11.03
N HIS A 635 -4.03 10.83 -10.41
CA HIS A 635 -4.55 12.14 -10.82
C HIS A 635 -3.44 13.19 -10.82
N HIS A 636 -3.50 14.08 -11.81
CA HIS A 636 -2.62 15.24 -11.94
C HIS A 636 -3.46 16.50 -11.76
N LEU A 637 -3.18 17.25 -10.71
CA LEU A 637 -3.92 18.45 -10.33
C LEU A 637 -3.13 19.69 -10.76
N PRO A 638 -3.64 20.52 -11.67
CA PRO A 638 -2.97 21.75 -12.09
C PRO A 638 -2.98 22.76 -10.94
N THR A 639 -1.85 22.82 -10.23
CA THR A 639 -1.64 23.73 -9.10
C THR A 639 -0.63 24.83 -9.44
N PHE A 640 -0.66 25.91 -8.67
CA PHE A 640 0.26 27.03 -8.85
C PHE A 640 0.91 27.40 -7.52
N GLY A 641 2.22 27.15 -7.40
CA GLY A 641 2.98 27.40 -6.18
C GLY A 641 2.38 26.71 -4.96
N CYS A 642 1.90 25.47 -5.14
CA CYS A 642 1.28 24.69 -4.08
C CYS A 642 2.25 24.57 -2.91
N ARG A 643 1.75 24.79 -1.70
CA ARG A 643 2.59 24.77 -0.50
C ARG A 643 2.16 23.74 0.53
N ASP A 644 0.87 23.44 0.55
CA ASP A 644 0.20 22.68 1.62
C ASP A 644 -1.12 22.08 1.11
N TRP A 645 -1.47 20.89 1.58
CA TRP A 645 -2.69 20.14 1.33
C TRP A 645 -3.37 19.72 2.63
N GLU A 646 -4.69 19.73 2.63
CA GLU A 646 -5.50 19.32 3.78
C GLU A 646 -6.69 18.49 3.30
N ALA A 647 -6.89 17.29 3.84
CA ALA A 647 -8.06 16.47 3.58
C ALA A 647 -9.12 16.66 4.67
N PHE A 648 -10.37 16.82 4.25
CA PHE A 648 -11.47 16.95 5.21
C PHE A 648 -12.80 16.41 4.69
N ASN A 649 -13.65 16.03 5.64
CA ASN A 649 -14.95 15.47 5.37
C ASN A 649 -16.07 16.36 5.92
N THR A 650 -17.19 16.40 5.19
CA THR A 650 -18.43 17.04 5.62
C THR A 650 -19.59 16.07 5.48
N SER A 651 -20.77 16.43 6.00
CA SER A 651 -22.00 15.66 5.74
C SER A 651 -22.39 15.56 4.26
N THR A 652 -21.85 16.44 3.41
CA THR A 652 -22.17 16.53 1.98
C THR A 652 -21.12 15.91 1.06
N GLY A 653 -19.99 15.46 1.61
CA GLY A 653 -18.92 14.80 0.86
C GLY A 653 -17.52 15.01 1.43
N SER A 654 -16.55 14.46 0.72
CA SER A 654 -15.11 14.53 1.02
C SER A 654 -14.42 15.54 0.11
N TYR A 655 -13.43 16.24 0.65
CA TYR A 655 -12.78 17.37 0.02
C TYR A 655 -11.27 17.36 0.29
N LEU A 656 -10.53 17.99 -0.62
CA LEU A 656 -9.15 18.40 -0.42
C LEU A 656 -9.09 19.92 -0.49
N MET A 657 -8.18 20.55 0.24
CA MET A 657 -7.91 21.98 0.15
C MET A 657 -6.41 22.19 -0.01
N TYR A 658 -6.01 23.11 -0.89
CA TYR A 658 -4.60 23.46 -1.03
C TYR A 658 -4.35 24.96 -0.88
N SER A 659 -3.15 25.28 -0.41
CA SER A 659 -2.63 26.65 -0.29
C SER A 659 -1.69 27.00 -1.43
N SER A 660 -1.66 28.29 -1.81
CA SER A 660 -0.67 28.82 -2.73
C SER A 660 0.23 29.86 -2.08
N ALA A 661 1.53 29.66 -2.20
CA ALA A 661 2.55 30.62 -1.81
C ALA A 661 2.84 31.67 -2.89
N LYS A 662 2.11 31.66 -4.01
CA LYS A 662 2.37 32.52 -5.19
C LYS A 662 1.17 33.35 -5.64
N GLU A 663 -0.02 33.07 -5.12
CA GLU A 663 -1.21 33.87 -5.34
C GLU A 663 -2.06 34.01 -4.06
N PRO A 664 -2.85 35.09 -3.91
CA PRO A 664 -3.77 35.29 -2.79
C PRO A 664 -5.05 34.47 -2.95
N LEU A 665 -4.89 33.19 -3.29
CA LEU A 665 -5.95 32.27 -3.62
C LEU A 665 -5.61 30.88 -3.06
N SER A 666 -6.58 30.27 -2.39
CA SER A 666 -6.59 28.85 -2.06
C SER A 666 -7.71 28.18 -2.83
N ARG A 667 -7.68 26.85 -2.94
CA ARG A 667 -8.75 26.09 -3.60
C ARG A 667 -9.24 24.97 -2.71
N VAL A 668 -10.55 24.74 -2.78
CA VAL A 668 -11.20 23.55 -2.25
C VAL A 668 -11.62 22.71 -3.44
N LEU A 669 -11.26 21.45 -3.40
CA LEU A 669 -11.57 20.45 -4.40
C LEU A 669 -12.51 19.41 -3.78
N ARG A 670 -13.52 18.96 -4.53
CA ARG A 670 -14.43 17.90 -4.12
C ARG A 670 -13.98 16.58 -4.70
N LEU A 671 -13.92 15.55 -3.85
CA LEU A 671 -13.70 14.18 -4.27
C LEU A 671 -15.02 13.59 -4.78
N LYS A 672 -15.07 13.22 -6.07
CA LYS A 672 -16.23 12.56 -6.66
C LYS A 672 -16.09 11.06 -6.55
N ILE A 673 -17.10 10.46 -5.95
CA ILE A 673 -17.06 9.07 -5.54
C ILE A 673 -18.24 8.33 -6.18
N SER A 674 -17.97 7.14 -6.76
CA SER A 674 -18.97 6.23 -7.32
C SER A 674 -19.18 4.95 -6.53
#